data_AF-Q6PJ55-F1
#
_entry.id   AF-Q6PJ55-F1
#
_cell.length_a   1.000
_cell.length_b   1.000
_cell.length_c   1.000
_cell.angle_alpha   90.00
_cell.angle_beta   90.00
_cell.angle_gamma   90.00
#
_symmetry.space_group_name_H-M   'P 1'
#
loop_
_entity.id
_entity.type
_entity.pdbx_description
1 polymer ?
#
loop_
_entity_poly.entity_id
_entity_poly.type
_entity_poly.pdbx_seq_one_letter_code
_entity_poly.pdbx_strand_id
1 'polypeptide(L)'
;MSSDSEMAIFGEAAPFLRKSERERIEAQNKPFDAKTSVFVVDPKESFVKATVQSREGGKVTAKTEAGATVTVKDDQVFPMNPPKYDKIEDMAMMTHLHEPAVLYNLKERYAAWMIYTYSGLFCVTVNPYKWLPVYNAEVVTAYRGKKRQEAPPHIFSISDNAYQFMLTDRENQSILITGESGAGKTVNTKRVIQYFATIAVTGEKKKEEVTSGKMQGTLEDQIISANPLLEAFGNAKTVRNDNSSRFGKFIRIHFGTTGKLASADIETYLLEKSRVTFQLKAERSYHIFYQIMSNKKPDLIEMLLITTNPYDYAFVSQGEITVPSIDDQEELMATDSAIEILGFTSDERVSIYKLTGAVMHYGNMKFKQKQREEQAEPDGTEVADKAAYLQNLNSADLLKALCYPRVKVGNEYVTKGQTVQQVYNAVGALAKAVYDKMFLWMVTRINQQLDTKQPKANSEVAQWRTKYETDAIQRTEELEEAKKKLAQRLQDAEEHVEAVNAKCASLEKTKQRLQNEVEDLMIDVERTNAACAALDKKQRNFDKILAEWKQKCEETHAELEASQKESRSLSTELFKIKNAYEESLDQLETLKRENKNLQQEISDLTEQIAEGGKRIHKKKKKKKKKK
;
A
#
# COMPACT_ATOMS: atom_id res chain seq x y z
N MET A 1 -32.29 -19.31 35.85
CA MET A 1 -32.55 -19.47 34.40
C MET A 1 -34.05 -19.45 34.21
N SER A 2 -34.53 -18.81 33.14
CA SER A 2 -35.96 -18.63 32.86
C SER A 2 -36.74 -19.95 32.83
N SER A 3 -37.97 -19.90 33.32
CA SER A 3 -38.95 -21.00 33.23
C SER A 3 -39.56 -21.10 31.82
N ASP A 4 -40.21 -22.22 31.51
CA ASP A 4 -40.94 -22.38 30.24
C ASP A 4 -42.03 -21.30 30.07
N SER A 5 -42.58 -20.77 31.18
CA SER A 5 -43.56 -19.67 31.15
C SER A 5 -42.97 -18.35 30.65
N GLU A 6 -41.71 -18.05 30.99
CA GLU A 6 -41.00 -16.86 30.50
C GLU A 6 -40.64 -16.98 29.02
N MET A 7 -40.48 -18.20 28.51
CA MET A 7 -40.17 -18.45 27.11
C MET A 7 -41.38 -18.30 26.18
N ALA A 8 -42.61 -18.30 26.73
CA ALA A 8 -43.84 -18.17 25.95
C ALA A 8 -43.91 -16.86 25.13
N ILE A 9 -43.24 -15.79 25.58
CA ILE A 9 -43.19 -14.51 24.88
C ILE A 9 -42.49 -14.59 23.51
N PHE A 10 -41.68 -15.63 23.28
CA PHE A 10 -40.97 -15.86 22.03
C PHE A 10 -41.77 -16.71 21.03
N GLY A 11 -42.97 -17.18 21.41
CA GLY A 11 -43.86 -17.94 20.53
C GLY A 11 -43.17 -19.15 19.88
N GLU A 12 -43.34 -19.28 18.56
CA GLU A 12 -42.75 -20.37 17.77
C GLU A 12 -41.21 -20.38 17.78
N ALA A 13 -40.56 -19.27 18.14
CA ALA A 13 -39.11 -19.17 18.20
C ALA A 13 -38.52 -19.80 19.48
N ALA A 14 -39.33 -20.03 20.52
CA ALA A 14 -38.84 -20.47 21.82
C ALA A 14 -37.93 -21.72 21.75
N PRO A 15 -38.29 -22.82 21.04
CA PRO A 15 -37.46 -24.02 20.97
C PRO A 15 -36.09 -23.84 20.28
N PHE A 16 -35.98 -22.80 19.45
CA PHE A 16 -34.76 -22.42 18.72
C PHE A 16 -33.86 -21.46 19.52
N LEU A 17 -34.38 -20.89 20.60
CA LEU A 17 -33.63 -20.00 21.49
C LEU A 17 -33.16 -20.72 22.76
N ARG A 18 -34.03 -21.55 23.34
CA ARG A 18 -33.78 -22.29 24.57
C ARG A 18 -34.59 -23.58 24.60
N LYS A 19 -33.98 -24.67 25.06
CA LYS A 19 -34.68 -25.94 25.28
C LYS A 19 -35.62 -25.86 26.48
N SER A 20 -36.64 -26.72 26.48
CA SER A 20 -37.61 -26.79 27.57
C SER A 20 -36.92 -27.04 28.90
N GLU A 21 -37.51 -26.55 29.98
CA GLU A 21 -37.01 -26.75 31.34
C GLU A 21 -36.85 -28.24 31.65
N ARG A 22 -37.81 -29.06 31.22
CA ARG A 22 -37.74 -30.52 31.33
C ARG A 22 -36.51 -31.11 30.64
N GLU A 23 -36.30 -30.82 29.36
CA GLU A 23 -35.14 -31.34 28.61
C GLU A 23 -33.81 -30.89 29.22
N ARG A 24 -33.77 -29.67 29.77
CA ARG A 24 -32.59 -29.14 30.45
C ARG A 24 -32.32 -29.91 31.74
N ILE A 25 -33.32 -30.10 32.60
CA ILE A 25 -33.18 -30.86 33.84
C ILE A 25 -32.76 -32.31 33.55
N GLU A 26 -33.36 -32.95 32.55
CA GLU A 26 -33.00 -34.31 32.13
C GLU A 26 -31.54 -34.40 31.64
N ALA A 27 -31.06 -33.40 30.89
CA ALA A 27 -29.67 -33.35 30.44
C ALA A 27 -28.69 -33.11 31.59
N GLN A 28 -29.00 -32.19 32.50
CA GLN A 28 -28.13 -31.81 33.62
C GLN A 28 -27.98 -32.92 34.67
N ASN A 29 -29.00 -33.78 34.80
CA ASN A 29 -29.02 -34.89 35.76
C ASN A 29 -28.41 -36.19 35.22
N LYS A 30 -27.79 -36.19 34.03
CA LYS A 30 -27.11 -37.38 33.50
C LYS A 30 -25.94 -37.79 34.40
N PRO A 31 -25.75 -39.10 34.66
CA PRO A 31 -24.58 -39.59 35.39
C PRO A 31 -23.29 -39.16 34.70
N PHE A 32 -22.33 -38.66 35.47
CA PHE A 32 -21.05 -38.17 34.96
C PHE A 32 -19.91 -38.49 35.93
N ASP A 33 -18.84 -39.07 35.41
CA ASP A 33 -17.61 -39.29 36.15
C ASP A 33 -16.51 -38.37 35.62
N ALA A 34 -16.16 -37.36 36.41
CA ALA A 34 -15.16 -36.35 36.08
C ALA A 34 -13.74 -36.92 35.92
N LYS A 35 -13.43 -38.09 36.51
CA LYS A 35 -12.10 -38.68 36.44
C LYS A 35 -11.88 -39.46 35.15
N THR A 36 -12.94 -40.04 34.59
CA THR A 36 -12.86 -40.93 33.44
C THR A 36 -13.40 -40.29 32.16
N SER A 37 -14.29 -39.30 32.23
CA SER A 37 -14.89 -38.65 31.06
C SER A 37 -13.95 -37.58 30.48
N VAL A 38 -13.48 -37.79 29.25
CA VAL A 38 -12.48 -36.93 28.59
C VAL A 38 -12.81 -36.72 27.11
N PHE A 39 -12.22 -35.70 26.52
CA PHE A 39 -12.04 -35.57 25.08
C PHE A 39 -10.63 -36.04 24.69
N VAL A 40 -10.53 -36.73 23.57
CA VAL A 40 -9.24 -37.18 23.00
C VAL A 40 -9.11 -36.69 21.57
N VAL A 41 -7.88 -36.40 21.14
CA VAL A 41 -7.60 -36.01 19.76
C VAL A 41 -7.90 -37.17 18.81
N ASP A 42 -8.63 -36.88 17.73
CA ASP A 42 -8.96 -37.83 16.67
C ASP A 42 -8.45 -37.32 15.31
N PRO A 43 -7.76 -38.15 14.51
CA PRO A 43 -7.23 -37.74 13.20
C PRO A 43 -8.28 -37.29 12.17
N LYS A 44 -9.54 -37.69 12.32
CA LYS A 44 -10.63 -37.38 11.37
C LYS A 44 -11.59 -36.33 11.91
N GLU A 45 -12.02 -36.46 13.15
CA GLU A 45 -13.01 -35.58 13.79
C GLU A 45 -12.39 -34.46 14.65
N SER A 46 -11.05 -34.36 14.66
CA SER A 46 -10.25 -33.47 15.53
C SER A 46 -10.32 -33.84 17.01
N PHE A 47 -11.51 -33.93 17.59
CA PHE A 47 -11.73 -34.32 18.98
C PHE A 47 -12.95 -35.23 19.12
N VAL A 48 -12.85 -36.28 19.94
CA VAL A 48 -13.95 -37.20 20.24
C VAL A 48 -14.15 -37.38 21.74
N LYS A 49 -15.39 -37.60 22.19
CA LYS A 49 -15.71 -37.99 23.57
C LYS A 49 -15.23 -39.42 23.83
N ALA A 50 -14.60 -39.63 24.97
CA ALA A 50 -14.07 -40.93 25.39
C ALA A 50 -14.11 -41.13 26.91
N THR A 51 -14.07 -42.40 27.32
CA THR A 51 -13.94 -42.82 28.72
C THR A 51 -12.56 -43.44 28.93
N VAL A 52 -11.77 -42.91 29.86
CA VAL A 52 -10.45 -43.44 30.22
C VAL A 52 -10.60 -44.86 30.78
N GLN A 53 -9.81 -45.80 30.24
CA GLN A 53 -9.72 -47.18 30.73
C GLN A 53 -8.46 -47.40 31.56
N SER A 54 -7.31 -46.89 31.10
CA SER A 54 -6.04 -46.99 31.83
C SER A 54 -5.11 -45.81 31.51
N ARG A 55 -4.18 -45.55 32.43
CA ARG A 55 -3.10 -44.57 32.27
C ARG A 55 -1.77 -45.25 32.62
N GLU A 56 -0.89 -45.40 31.63
CA GLU A 56 0.38 -46.11 31.77
C GLU A 56 1.48 -45.41 30.98
N GLY A 57 2.65 -45.18 31.59
CA GLY A 57 3.85 -44.69 30.89
C GLY A 57 3.67 -43.35 30.15
N GLY A 58 2.85 -42.42 30.65
CA GLY A 58 2.57 -41.13 30.01
C GLY A 58 1.61 -41.20 28.81
N LYS A 59 0.93 -42.34 28.64
CA LYS A 59 -0.13 -42.54 27.64
C LYS A 59 -1.45 -42.87 28.33
N VAL A 60 -2.54 -42.48 27.69
CA VAL A 60 -3.90 -42.72 28.14
C VAL A 60 -4.61 -43.60 27.12
N THR A 61 -5.11 -44.74 27.57
CA THR A 61 -5.98 -45.61 26.77
C THR A 61 -7.42 -45.24 27.11
N ALA A 62 -8.18 -44.80 26.11
CA ALA A 62 -9.56 -44.37 26.27
C ALA A 62 -10.47 -45.05 25.24
N LYS A 63 -11.69 -45.38 25.66
CA LYS A 63 -12.73 -45.93 24.80
C LYS A 63 -13.63 -44.79 24.32
N THR A 64 -13.64 -44.53 23.02
CA THR A 64 -14.49 -43.52 22.38
C THR A 64 -15.98 -43.90 22.45
N GLU A 65 -16.88 -42.92 22.35
CA GLU A 65 -18.33 -43.18 22.25
C GLU A 65 -18.72 -44.05 21.04
N ALA A 66 -17.92 -44.02 19.96
CA ALA A 66 -18.09 -44.88 18.80
C ALA A 66 -17.63 -46.34 19.03
N GLY A 67 -17.15 -46.67 20.23
CA GLY A 67 -16.71 -48.00 20.62
C GLY A 67 -15.25 -48.34 20.29
N ALA A 68 -14.53 -47.47 19.57
CA ALA A 68 -13.11 -47.65 19.28
C ALA A 68 -12.25 -47.36 20.52
N THR A 69 -11.19 -48.15 20.72
CA THR A 69 -10.21 -47.92 21.77
C THR A 69 -9.01 -47.21 21.17
N VAL A 70 -8.63 -46.06 21.73
CA VAL A 70 -7.52 -45.25 21.27
C VAL A 70 -6.50 -45.07 22.39
N THR A 71 -5.22 -45.05 22.02
CA THR A 71 -4.13 -44.78 22.96
C THR A 71 -3.43 -43.51 22.50
N VAL A 72 -3.59 -42.45 23.30
CA VAL A 72 -3.06 -41.11 23.02
C VAL A 72 -2.08 -40.68 24.10
N LYS A 73 -1.31 -39.64 23.84
CA LYS A 73 -0.45 -39.03 24.85
C LYS A 73 -1.29 -38.23 25.86
N ASP A 74 -0.77 -38.04 27.08
CA ASP A 74 -1.49 -37.32 28.13
C ASP A 74 -1.83 -35.86 27.76
N ASP A 75 -0.99 -35.20 26.96
CA ASP A 75 -1.20 -33.84 26.43
C ASP A 75 -2.29 -33.76 25.33
N GLN A 76 -2.77 -34.90 24.85
CA GLN A 76 -3.85 -35.02 23.87
C GLN A 76 -5.20 -35.39 24.51
N VAL A 77 -5.27 -35.33 25.85
CA VAL A 77 -6.44 -35.69 26.65
C VAL A 77 -6.93 -34.45 27.39
N PHE A 78 -8.18 -34.07 27.14
CA PHE A 78 -8.80 -32.89 27.73
C PHE A 78 -9.95 -33.30 28.65
N PRO A 79 -10.09 -32.73 29.86
CA PRO A 79 -11.17 -33.08 30.77
C PRO A 79 -12.53 -32.67 30.21
N MET A 80 -13.57 -33.46 30.44
CA MET A 80 -14.93 -33.08 30.02
C MET A 80 -15.62 -32.23 31.10
N ASN A 81 -16.41 -31.25 30.70
CA ASN A 81 -17.25 -30.50 31.64
C ASN A 81 -18.43 -31.39 32.10
N PRO A 82 -18.88 -31.26 33.37
CA PRO A 82 -20.07 -31.95 33.84
C PRO A 82 -21.34 -31.59 33.02
N PRO A 83 -22.34 -32.48 32.90
CA PRO A 83 -23.56 -32.27 32.10
C PRO A 83 -24.37 -31.04 32.46
N LYS A 84 -24.15 -30.44 33.64
CA LYS A 84 -24.73 -29.14 34.00
C LYS A 84 -24.37 -28.02 33.01
N TYR A 85 -23.26 -28.17 32.29
CA TYR A 85 -22.77 -27.24 31.26
C TYR A 85 -23.19 -27.64 29.83
N ASP A 86 -23.97 -28.71 29.65
CA ASP A 86 -24.46 -29.11 28.33
C ASP A 86 -25.33 -28.00 27.74
N LYS A 87 -25.04 -27.63 26.48
CA LYS A 87 -25.73 -26.57 25.74
C LYS A 87 -25.80 -25.25 26.49
N ILE A 88 -24.78 -24.93 27.31
CA ILE A 88 -24.75 -23.69 28.08
C ILE A 88 -24.85 -22.46 27.17
N GLU A 89 -25.53 -21.44 27.67
CA GLU A 89 -25.77 -20.19 26.97
C GLU A 89 -24.51 -19.33 26.84
N ASP A 90 -23.65 -19.34 27.86
CA ASP A 90 -22.37 -18.65 27.89
C ASP A 90 -21.23 -19.64 28.19
N MET A 91 -20.39 -19.86 27.18
CA MET A 91 -19.26 -20.79 27.29
C MET A 91 -18.19 -20.32 28.27
N ALA A 92 -18.13 -19.02 28.59
CA ALA A 92 -17.20 -18.51 29.59
C ALA A 92 -17.53 -18.97 31.02
N MET A 93 -18.72 -19.53 31.26
CA MET A 93 -19.10 -20.11 32.54
C MET A 93 -18.63 -21.55 32.73
N MET A 94 -18.05 -22.19 31.70
CA MET A 94 -17.54 -23.55 31.81
C MET A 94 -16.34 -23.63 32.75
N THR A 95 -16.22 -24.75 33.48
CA THR A 95 -15.07 -24.98 34.38
C THR A 95 -13.80 -25.31 33.60
N HIS A 96 -13.92 -26.18 32.61
CA HIS A 96 -12.83 -26.53 31.70
C HIS A 96 -13.01 -25.76 30.39
N LEU A 97 -12.17 -24.74 30.18
CA LEU A 97 -12.22 -23.89 28.99
C LEU A 97 -11.05 -24.23 28.07
N HIS A 98 -11.32 -25.09 27.09
CA HIS A 98 -10.38 -25.51 26.06
C HIS A 98 -11.13 -25.79 24.75
N GLU A 99 -10.40 -25.95 23.65
CA GLU A 99 -10.94 -26.12 22.30
C GLU A 99 -12.07 -27.17 22.18
N PRO A 100 -11.92 -28.43 22.69
CA PRO A 100 -12.98 -29.41 22.55
C PRO A 100 -14.27 -29.05 23.32
N ALA A 101 -14.17 -28.39 24.47
CA ALA A 101 -15.36 -28.00 25.24
C ALA A 101 -16.19 -26.96 24.46
N VAL A 102 -15.52 -25.97 23.87
CA VAL A 102 -16.16 -24.95 23.02
C VAL A 102 -16.77 -25.59 21.77
N LEU A 103 -16.01 -26.44 21.08
CA LEU A 103 -16.45 -27.12 19.87
C LEU A 103 -17.71 -27.95 20.12
N TYR A 104 -17.73 -28.77 21.17
CA TYR A 104 -18.85 -29.64 21.46
C TYR A 104 -20.10 -28.88 21.91
N ASN A 105 -19.94 -27.80 22.70
CA ASN A 105 -21.08 -26.98 23.07
C ASN A 105 -21.74 -26.34 21.84
N LEU A 106 -20.93 -25.78 20.94
CA LEU A 106 -21.42 -25.22 19.68
C LEU A 106 -22.07 -26.29 18.80
N LYS A 107 -21.43 -27.48 18.67
CA LYS A 107 -21.95 -28.62 17.89
C LYS A 107 -23.31 -29.08 18.41
N GLU A 108 -23.46 -29.23 19.72
CA GLU A 108 -24.72 -29.70 20.34
C GLU A 108 -25.83 -28.65 20.33
N ARG A 109 -25.49 -27.37 20.52
CA ARG A 109 -26.46 -26.26 20.40
C ARG A 109 -26.94 -26.12 18.95
N TYR A 110 -26.01 -26.21 18.00
CA TYR A 110 -26.33 -26.17 16.57
C TYR A 110 -27.18 -27.37 16.13
N ALA A 111 -26.86 -28.59 16.59
CA ALA A 111 -27.68 -29.78 16.34
C ALA A 111 -29.11 -29.65 16.89
N ALA A 112 -29.28 -28.80 17.90
CA ALA A 112 -30.57 -28.45 18.49
C ALA A 112 -31.21 -27.19 17.87
N TRP A 113 -30.67 -26.68 16.77
CA TRP A 113 -31.08 -25.44 16.06
C TRP A 113 -30.98 -24.14 16.87
N MET A 114 -30.18 -24.13 17.95
CA MET A 114 -29.83 -22.92 18.70
C MET A 114 -28.56 -22.31 18.12
N ILE A 115 -28.72 -21.33 17.23
CA ILE A 115 -27.63 -20.80 16.41
C ILE A 115 -26.74 -19.75 17.11
N TYR A 116 -27.25 -19.10 18.16
CA TYR A 116 -26.51 -18.08 18.92
C TYR A 116 -26.05 -18.64 20.26
N THR A 117 -24.81 -18.35 20.62
CA THR A 117 -24.19 -18.78 21.89
C THR A 117 -23.24 -17.69 22.37
N TYR A 118 -23.31 -17.31 23.64
CA TYR A 118 -22.36 -16.36 24.20
C TYR A 118 -21.00 -17.01 24.52
N SER A 119 -19.96 -16.19 24.44
CA SER A 119 -18.60 -16.51 24.86
C SER A 119 -18.01 -15.28 25.55
N GLY A 120 -18.33 -15.08 26.83
CA GLY A 120 -17.94 -13.89 27.57
C GLY A 120 -18.59 -12.64 26.98
N LEU A 121 -17.83 -11.67 26.47
CA LEU A 121 -18.41 -10.49 25.82
C LEU A 121 -18.94 -10.76 24.39
N PHE A 122 -18.49 -11.84 23.77
CA PHE A 122 -18.80 -12.15 22.38
C PHE A 122 -20.08 -12.96 22.24
N CYS A 123 -20.73 -12.84 21.08
CA CYS A 123 -21.81 -13.73 20.66
C CYS A 123 -21.36 -14.51 19.42
N VAL A 124 -21.18 -15.81 19.57
CA VAL A 124 -20.86 -16.74 18.48
C VAL A 124 -22.16 -17.11 17.76
N THR A 125 -22.14 -17.08 16.44
CA THR A 125 -23.25 -17.53 15.59
C THR A 125 -22.78 -18.59 14.61
N VAL A 126 -23.58 -19.64 14.43
CA VAL A 126 -23.35 -20.68 13.43
C VAL A 126 -24.46 -20.61 12.40
N ASN A 127 -24.11 -20.37 11.13
CA ASN A 127 -25.08 -20.15 10.06
C ASN A 127 -25.94 -21.41 9.82
N PRO A 128 -27.29 -21.34 9.98
CA PRO A 128 -28.17 -22.51 9.83
C PRO A 128 -28.44 -22.94 8.39
N TYR A 129 -28.14 -22.08 7.39
CA TYR A 129 -28.56 -22.27 5.98
C TYR A 129 -30.07 -22.54 5.81
N LYS A 130 -30.87 -22.14 6.79
CA LYS A 130 -32.33 -22.31 6.82
C LYS A 130 -32.97 -21.10 7.47
N TRP A 131 -34.21 -20.83 7.06
CA TRP A 131 -35.04 -19.86 7.72
C TRP A 131 -35.47 -20.37 9.09
N LEU A 132 -35.31 -19.54 10.12
CA LEU A 132 -35.74 -19.81 11.49
C LEU A 132 -36.65 -18.67 11.95
N PRO A 133 -37.70 -18.93 12.76
CA PRO A 133 -38.63 -17.91 13.25
C PRO A 133 -38.02 -16.95 14.30
N VAL A 134 -36.73 -17.07 14.59
CA VAL A 134 -36.00 -16.24 15.59
C VAL A 134 -35.90 -14.75 15.24
N TYR A 135 -36.29 -14.37 14.03
CA TYR A 135 -36.33 -12.97 13.57
C TYR A 135 -37.74 -12.38 13.49
N ASN A 136 -38.76 -13.09 13.97
CA ASN A 136 -40.14 -12.63 13.97
C ASN A 136 -40.32 -11.37 14.86
N ALA A 137 -41.35 -10.57 14.56
CA ALA A 137 -41.64 -9.33 15.28
C ALA A 137 -41.91 -9.53 16.79
N GLU A 138 -42.50 -10.68 17.15
CA GLU A 138 -42.70 -11.09 18.54
C GLU A 138 -41.38 -11.22 19.30
N VAL A 139 -40.36 -11.81 18.65
CA VAL A 139 -39.02 -11.97 19.22
C VAL A 139 -38.35 -10.61 19.41
N VAL A 140 -38.47 -9.69 18.44
CA VAL A 140 -37.98 -8.32 18.55
C VAL A 140 -38.57 -7.63 19.79
N THR A 141 -39.88 -7.77 19.99
CA THR A 141 -40.61 -7.19 21.13
C THR A 141 -40.17 -7.84 22.44
N ALA A 142 -39.98 -9.16 22.46
CA ALA A 142 -39.55 -9.92 23.62
C ALA A 142 -38.15 -9.53 24.12
N TYR A 143 -37.22 -9.21 23.22
CA TYR A 143 -35.86 -8.75 23.56
C TYR A 143 -35.78 -7.27 23.96
N ARG A 144 -36.81 -6.47 23.64
CA ARG A 144 -36.79 -5.02 23.89
C ARG A 144 -36.70 -4.73 25.38
N GLY A 145 -35.69 -3.96 25.76
CA GLY A 145 -35.53 -3.52 27.14
C GLY A 145 -34.97 -4.59 28.09
N LYS A 146 -34.55 -5.76 27.58
CA LYS A 146 -34.12 -6.90 28.41
C LYS A 146 -32.62 -6.89 28.66
N LYS A 147 -32.24 -7.08 29.92
CA LYS A 147 -30.83 -7.31 30.26
C LYS A 147 -30.37 -8.63 29.66
N ARG A 148 -29.09 -8.73 29.33
CA ARG A 148 -28.49 -9.94 28.75
C ARG A 148 -28.76 -11.23 29.54
N GLN A 149 -28.91 -11.17 30.86
CA GLN A 149 -29.17 -12.34 31.72
C GLN A 149 -30.64 -12.77 31.74
N GLU A 150 -31.55 -11.88 31.32
CA GLU A 150 -33.00 -12.10 31.35
C GLU A 150 -33.51 -12.78 30.08
N ALA A 151 -32.70 -12.82 29.02
CA ALA A 151 -33.07 -13.38 27.73
C ALA A 151 -31.98 -14.34 27.21
N PRO A 152 -32.35 -15.37 26.42
CA PRO A 152 -31.37 -16.30 25.86
C PRO A 152 -30.42 -15.63 24.86
N PRO A 153 -29.33 -16.30 24.45
CA PRO A 153 -28.38 -15.76 23.49
C PRO A 153 -29.03 -15.38 22.16
N HIS A 154 -28.90 -14.12 21.77
CA HIS A 154 -29.40 -13.63 20.48
C HIS A 154 -28.76 -12.31 20.07
N ILE A 155 -28.72 -12.04 18.77
CA ILE A 155 -28.18 -10.78 18.22
C ILE A 155 -28.98 -9.55 18.65
N PHE A 156 -30.28 -9.71 18.90
CA PHE A 156 -31.14 -8.64 19.43
C PHE A 156 -30.78 -8.26 20.87
N SER A 157 -30.33 -9.21 21.69
CA SER A 157 -29.83 -8.87 23.03
C SER A 157 -28.57 -8.01 22.93
N ILE A 158 -27.63 -8.36 22.06
CA ILE A 158 -26.43 -7.53 21.80
C ILE A 158 -26.80 -6.12 21.33
N SER A 159 -27.79 -6.03 20.44
CA SER A 159 -28.27 -4.76 19.89
C SER A 159 -28.98 -3.91 20.94
N ASP A 160 -29.89 -4.48 21.73
CA ASP A 160 -30.64 -3.78 22.79
C ASP A 160 -29.70 -3.31 23.90
N ASN A 161 -28.75 -4.15 24.33
CA ASN A 161 -27.78 -3.78 25.36
C ASN A 161 -26.88 -2.65 24.86
N ALA A 162 -26.41 -2.68 23.61
CA ALA A 162 -25.67 -1.55 23.02
C ALA A 162 -26.51 -0.27 22.99
N TYR A 163 -27.78 -0.34 22.59
CA TYR A 163 -28.68 0.82 22.59
C TYR A 163 -28.91 1.37 24.00
N GLN A 164 -29.14 0.49 24.99
CA GLN A 164 -29.32 0.89 26.39
C GLN A 164 -28.05 1.52 26.98
N PHE A 165 -26.87 0.93 26.76
CA PHE A 165 -25.60 1.50 27.23
C PHE A 165 -25.31 2.84 26.58
N MET A 166 -25.56 2.99 25.27
CA MET A 166 -25.45 4.28 24.58
C MET A 166 -26.32 5.37 25.24
N LEU A 167 -27.56 5.05 25.61
CA LEU A 167 -28.47 6.01 26.25
C LEU A 167 -28.13 6.30 27.72
N THR A 168 -27.64 5.29 28.44
CA THR A 168 -27.35 5.38 29.89
C THR A 168 -26.00 6.02 30.13
N ASP A 169 -24.95 5.51 29.49
CA ASP A 169 -23.56 5.88 29.71
C ASP A 169 -23.16 7.10 28.86
N ARG A 170 -23.97 7.45 27.86
CA ARG A 170 -23.72 8.54 26.90
C ARG A 170 -22.44 8.35 26.08
N GLU A 171 -22.05 7.09 25.86
CA GLU A 171 -20.90 6.72 25.05
C GLU A 171 -21.31 6.03 23.75
N ASN A 172 -20.60 6.34 22.66
CA ASN A 172 -20.82 5.72 21.36
C ASN A 172 -20.48 4.22 21.40
N GLN A 173 -21.29 3.40 20.74
CA GLN A 173 -21.13 1.94 20.72
C GLN A 173 -20.76 1.43 19.33
N SER A 174 -20.12 0.26 19.28
CA SER A 174 -19.77 -0.41 18.03
C SER A 174 -20.10 -1.90 18.10
N ILE A 175 -20.71 -2.45 17.05
CA ILE A 175 -20.95 -3.89 16.89
C ILE A 175 -20.10 -4.38 15.72
N LEU A 176 -19.12 -5.24 16.01
CA LEU A 176 -18.23 -5.82 15.01
C LEU A 176 -18.65 -7.26 14.72
N ILE A 177 -19.04 -7.52 13.47
CA ILE A 177 -19.43 -8.85 13.01
C ILE A 177 -18.31 -9.42 12.14
N THR A 178 -17.59 -10.40 12.68
CA THR A 178 -16.47 -11.09 12.00
C THR A 178 -16.83 -12.53 11.63
N GLY A 179 -16.12 -13.09 10.65
CA GLY A 179 -16.31 -14.48 10.20
C GLY A 179 -15.83 -14.69 8.77
N GLU A 180 -15.65 -15.96 8.38
CA GLU A 180 -15.28 -16.33 7.01
C GLU A 180 -16.38 -16.02 5.97
N SER A 181 -16.06 -16.21 4.69
CA SER A 181 -17.08 -16.16 3.62
C SER A 181 -18.18 -17.18 3.90
N GLY A 182 -19.45 -16.78 3.78
CA GLY A 182 -20.60 -17.64 4.07
C GLY A 182 -21.01 -17.74 5.55
N ALA A 183 -20.29 -17.09 6.48
CA ALA A 183 -20.63 -17.12 7.90
C ALA A 183 -21.92 -16.35 8.29
N GLY A 184 -22.59 -15.69 7.34
CA GLY A 184 -23.83 -14.95 7.60
C GLY A 184 -23.65 -13.53 8.14
N LYS A 185 -22.48 -12.90 7.90
CA LYS A 185 -22.19 -11.52 8.37
C LYS A 185 -23.25 -10.51 7.92
N THR A 186 -23.51 -10.44 6.62
CA THR A 186 -24.46 -9.49 6.01
C THR A 186 -25.89 -9.70 6.52
N VAL A 187 -26.32 -10.95 6.70
CA VAL A 187 -27.64 -11.28 7.24
C VAL A 187 -27.76 -10.78 8.68
N ASN A 188 -26.78 -11.05 9.53
CA ASN A 188 -26.75 -10.56 10.90
C ASN A 188 -26.75 -9.03 10.96
N THR A 189 -25.98 -8.35 10.10
CA THR A 189 -26.01 -6.88 9.99
C THR A 189 -27.41 -6.35 9.63
N LYS A 190 -28.09 -6.97 8.65
CA LYS A 190 -29.48 -6.60 8.28
C LYS A 190 -30.41 -6.71 9.49
N ARG A 191 -30.27 -7.77 10.31
CA ARG A 191 -31.08 -7.98 11.52
C ARG A 191 -30.80 -6.96 12.62
N VAL A 192 -29.54 -6.58 12.83
CA VAL A 192 -29.17 -5.51 13.77
C VAL A 192 -29.81 -4.17 13.37
N ILE A 193 -29.71 -3.81 12.08
CA ILE A 193 -30.31 -2.58 11.55
C ILE A 193 -31.83 -2.60 11.71
N GLN A 194 -32.48 -3.71 11.33
CA GLN A 194 -33.93 -3.90 11.50
C GLN A 194 -34.37 -3.78 12.97
N TYR A 195 -33.55 -4.28 13.90
CA TYR A 195 -33.82 -4.15 15.32
C TYR A 195 -33.82 -2.68 15.76
N PHE A 196 -32.75 -1.94 15.47
CA PHE A 196 -32.67 -0.51 15.79
C PHE A 196 -33.79 0.32 15.15
N ALA A 197 -34.08 0.05 13.88
CA ALA A 197 -35.21 0.64 13.16
C ALA A 197 -36.55 0.41 13.88
N THR A 198 -36.76 -0.78 14.46
CA THR A 198 -38.03 -1.09 15.13
C THR A 198 -38.12 -0.44 16.52
N ILE A 199 -37.04 -0.46 17.30
CA ILE A 199 -37.10 -0.01 18.71
C ILE A 199 -36.99 1.52 18.87
N ALA A 200 -36.34 2.21 17.92
CA ALA A 200 -36.09 3.64 17.98
C ALA A 200 -37.24 4.49 17.39
N VAL A 201 -38.28 3.84 16.83
CA VAL A 201 -39.46 4.51 16.28
C VAL A 201 -40.57 4.63 17.33
N THR A 202 -40.85 5.86 17.74
CA THR A 202 -42.02 6.23 18.56
C THR A 202 -42.68 7.47 17.94
N GLY A 203 -43.10 7.38 16.68
CA GLY A 203 -43.82 8.44 15.96
C GLY A 203 -44.82 7.87 14.95
N GLU A 204 -45.94 8.56 14.75
CA GLU A 204 -46.95 8.20 13.74
C GLU A 204 -46.34 8.21 12.33
N LYS A 205 -46.65 7.17 11.53
CA LYS A 205 -46.27 7.10 10.12
C LYS A 205 -46.95 8.26 9.37
N LYS A 206 -46.22 9.34 9.11
CA LYS A 206 -46.66 10.35 8.14
C LYS A 206 -46.60 9.71 6.75
N LYS A 207 -47.76 9.54 6.12
CA LYS A 207 -47.87 9.25 4.69
C LYS A 207 -47.44 10.52 3.95
N GLU A 208 -46.20 10.59 3.48
CA GLU A 208 -45.78 11.65 2.57
C GLU A 208 -46.12 11.29 1.11
N GLU A 209 -46.51 12.28 0.32
CA GLU A 209 -46.80 12.13 -1.11
C GLU A 209 -45.54 11.77 -1.91
N VAL A 210 -45.63 10.73 -2.73
CA VAL A 210 -44.56 10.27 -3.62
C VAL A 210 -44.31 11.34 -4.68
N THR A 211 -43.22 12.08 -4.54
CA THR A 211 -42.73 13.05 -5.54
C THR A 211 -41.43 12.54 -6.15
N SER A 212 -41.29 12.59 -7.48
CA SER A 212 -40.09 12.10 -8.16
C SER A 212 -38.86 12.90 -7.73
N GLY A 213 -37.74 12.21 -7.44
CA GLY A 213 -36.50 12.82 -6.96
C GLY A 213 -36.42 13.09 -5.45
N LYS A 214 -37.45 12.75 -4.66
CA LYS A 214 -37.39 12.68 -3.20
C LYS A 214 -37.44 11.22 -2.72
N MET A 215 -36.81 10.94 -1.58
CA MET A 215 -36.75 9.58 -1.02
C MET A 215 -38.16 9.06 -0.71
N GLN A 216 -38.37 7.77 -0.96
CA GLN A 216 -39.61 7.09 -0.62
C GLN A 216 -39.42 6.26 0.65
N GLY A 217 -40.45 6.18 1.49
CA GLY A 217 -40.41 5.40 2.72
C GLY A 217 -39.63 6.08 3.84
N THR A 218 -39.57 5.38 4.97
CA THR A 218 -38.95 5.88 6.21
C THR A 218 -37.41 5.79 6.14
N LEU A 219 -36.67 6.51 7.00
CA LEU A 219 -35.19 6.46 7.02
C LEU A 219 -34.69 5.01 7.20
N GLU A 220 -35.46 4.22 7.95
CA GLU A 220 -35.28 2.81 8.19
C GLU A 220 -35.37 1.98 6.89
N ASP A 221 -36.44 2.21 6.11
CA ASP A 221 -36.65 1.56 4.82
C ASP A 221 -35.52 1.89 3.85
N GLN A 222 -34.98 3.11 3.93
CA GLN A 222 -33.87 3.57 3.09
C GLN A 222 -32.56 2.86 3.47
N ILE A 223 -32.22 2.76 4.76
CA ILE A 223 -31.01 2.04 5.21
C ILE A 223 -31.08 0.56 4.82
N ILE A 224 -32.27 -0.06 4.93
CA ILE A 224 -32.47 -1.46 4.54
C ILE A 224 -32.36 -1.61 3.02
N SER A 225 -33.02 -0.72 2.25
CA SER A 225 -33.04 -0.70 0.79
C SER A 225 -31.69 -0.37 0.15
N ALA A 226 -30.75 0.23 0.89
CA ALA A 226 -29.37 0.37 0.43
C ALA A 226 -28.69 -0.98 0.16
N ASN A 227 -29.07 -2.06 0.86
CA ASN A 227 -28.39 -3.35 0.73
C ASN A 227 -28.58 -4.01 -0.64
N PRO A 228 -29.80 -4.19 -1.20
CA PRO A 228 -29.94 -4.74 -2.55
C PRO A 228 -29.04 -4.06 -3.59
N LEU A 229 -28.99 -2.74 -3.60
CA LEU A 229 -28.11 -1.98 -4.50
C LEU A 229 -26.63 -2.26 -4.23
N LEU A 230 -26.18 -2.23 -2.98
CA LEU A 230 -24.78 -2.52 -2.65
C LEU A 230 -24.41 -3.99 -2.89
N GLU A 231 -25.34 -4.92 -2.76
CA GLU A 231 -25.15 -6.35 -3.02
C GLU A 231 -25.06 -6.61 -4.53
N ALA A 232 -25.89 -5.97 -5.36
CA ALA A 232 -25.81 -6.10 -6.80
C ALA A 232 -24.43 -5.71 -7.37
N PHE A 233 -23.83 -4.62 -6.84
CA PHE A 233 -22.55 -4.09 -7.32
C PHE A 233 -21.32 -4.52 -6.50
N GLY A 234 -21.52 -5.07 -5.31
CA GLY A 234 -20.44 -5.40 -4.38
C GLY A 234 -20.36 -6.88 -4.01
N ASN A 235 -21.37 -7.68 -4.33
CA ASN A 235 -21.35 -9.11 -4.07
C ASN A 235 -21.19 -9.92 -5.37
N ALA A 236 -20.55 -11.08 -5.22
CA ALA A 236 -20.33 -12.04 -6.29
C ALA A 236 -20.36 -13.47 -5.75
N LYS A 237 -20.54 -14.46 -6.63
CA LYS A 237 -20.39 -15.88 -6.28
C LYS A 237 -18.92 -16.24 -6.16
N THR A 238 -18.62 -16.95 -5.07
CA THR A 238 -17.33 -17.59 -4.77
C THR A 238 -17.54 -19.10 -4.62
N VAL A 239 -16.46 -19.87 -4.58
CA VAL A 239 -16.52 -21.33 -4.38
C VAL A 239 -17.25 -21.75 -3.11
N ARG A 240 -17.23 -20.92 -2.06
CA ARG A 240 -17.82 -21.23 -0.74
C ARG A 240 -19.18 -20.57 -0.48
N ASN A 241 -19.54 -19.55 -1.25
CA ASN A 241 -20.73 -18.73 -0.99
C ASN A 241 -21.19 -18.08 -2.29
N ASP A 242 -22.47 -18.27 -2.60
CA ASP A 242 -23.14 -17.78 -3.81
C ASP A 242 -23.35 -16.26 -3.80
N ASN A 243 -23.50 -15.64 -2.63
CA ASN A 243 -23.70 -14.19 -2.47
C ASN A 243 -22.67 -13.62 -1.49
N SER A 244 -21.40 -13.57 -1.93
CA SER A 244 -20.27 -13.16 -1.10
C SER A 244 -19.95 -11.69 -1.28
N SER A 245 -20.00 -10.91 -0.19
CA SER A 245 -19.55 -9.51 -0.22
C SER A 245 -18.05 -9.42 -0.48
N ARG A 246 -17.69 -8.75 -1.58
CA ARG A 246 -16.31 -8.52 -2.02
C ARG A 246 -15.86 -7.08 -1.73
N PHE A 247 -16.48 -6.46 -0.74
CA PHE A 247 -16.15 -5.17 -0.17
C PHE A 247 -16.47 -5.21 1.33
N GLY A 248 -15.77 -4.38 2.09
CA GLY A 248 -16.11 -4.09 3.48
C GLY A 248 -17.05 -2.90 3.59
N LYS A 249 -17.93 -2.94 4.60
CA LYS A 249 -18.89 -1.88 4.88
C LYS A 249 -18.87 -1.53 6.36
N PHE A 250 -18.79 -0.24 6.64
CA PHE A 250 -18.94 0.33 7.97
C PHE A 250 -20.14 1.25 7.95
N ILE A 251 -21.17 0.91 8.73
CA ILE A 251 -22.43 1.64 8.79
C ILE A 251 -22.47 2.34 10.14
N ARG A 252 -22.45 3.68 10.13
CA ARG A 252 -22.70 4.49 11.32
C ARG A 252 -24.18 4.82 11.37
N ILE A 253 -24.80 4.52 12.50
CA ILE A 253 -26.19 4.84 12.76
C ILE A 253 -26.21 5.90 13.85
N HIS A 254 -26.75 7.08 13.53
CA HIS A 254 -26.79 8.21 14.42
C HIS A 254 -28.13 8.27 15.13
N PHE A 255 -28.10 8.33 16.46
CA PHE A 255 -29.28 8.51 17.29
C PHE A 255 -29.32 9.94 17.84
N GLY A 256 -30.49 10.57 17.81
CA GLY A 256 -30.70 11.90 18.38
C GLY A 256 -30.73 11.87 19.92
N THR A 257 -30.84 13.04 20.54
CA THR A 257 -30.82 13.20 22.01
C THR A 257 -31.94 12.43 22.73
N THR A 258 -33.05 12.18 22.03
CA THR A 258 -34.21 11.41 22.53
C THR A 258 -34.08 9.91 22.30
N GLY A 259 -32.95 9.42 21.76
CA GLY A 259 -32.73 8.02 21.38
C GLY A 259 -33.39 7.60 20.06
N LYS A 260 -34.03 8.52 19.33
CA LYS A 260 -34.64 8.24 18.03
C LYS A 260 -33.58 8.19 16.93
N LEU A 261 -33.81 7.39 15.90
CA LEU A 261 -32.97 7.36 14.71
C LEU A 261 -32.94 8.76 14.07
N ALA A 262 -31.74 9.30 13.83
CA ALA A 262 -31.54 10.65 13.30
C ALA A 262 -30.98 10.61 11.87
N SER A 263 -29.89 9.89 11.64
CA SER A 263 -29.28 9.76 10.32
C SER A 263 -28.47 8.47 10.24
N ALA A 264 -27.99 8.12 9.06
CA ALA A 264 -27.03 7.04 8.89
C ALA A 264 -26.01 7.41 7.82
N ASP A 265 -24.83 6.81 7.90
CA ASP A 265 -23.85 6.90 6.83
C ASP A 265 -23.12 5.56 6.66
N ILE A 266 -22.67 5.33 5.44
CA ILE A 266 -22.05 4.09 4.99
C ILE A 266 -20.67 4.43 4.42
N GLU A 267 -19.63 3.90 5.04
CA GLU A 267 -18.29 3.90 4.47
C GLU A 267 -18.01 2.51 3.88
N THR A 268 -17.48 2.50 2.65
CA THR A 268 -17.06 1.26 1.99
C THR A 268 -15.55 1.22 1.85
N TYR A 269 -14.98 0.02 1.92
CA TYR A 269 -13.55 -0.19 1.80
C TYR A 269 -13.24 -1.47 1.04
N LEU A 270 -12.12 -1.46 0.28
CA LEU A 270 -11.54 -2.62 -0.38
C LEU A 270 -12.52 -3.39 -1.30
N LEU A 271 -13.20 -2.70 -2.22
CA LEU A 271 -13.90 -3.37 -3.31
C LEU A 271 -12.89 -4.20 -4.13
N GLU A 272 -13.18 -5.48 -4.35
CA GLU A 272 -12.32 -6.37 -5.14
C GLU A 272 -12.41 -6.02 -6.64
N LYS A 273 -11.60 -5.05 -7.07
CA LYS A 273 -11.62 -4.55 -8.46
C LYS A 273 -11.28 -5.64 -9.49
N SER A 274 -10.46 -6.64 -9.14
CA SER A 274 -10.09 -7.74 -10.04
C SER A 274 -11.31 -8.51 -10.54
N ARG A 275 -12.37 -8.62 -9.72
CA ARG A 275 -13.62 -9.32 -10.02
C ARG A 275 -14.32 -8.80 -11.28
N VAL A 276 -14.14 -7.51 -11.58
CA VAL A 276 -14.74 -6.85 -12.76
C VAL A 276 -14.22 -7.44 -14.07
N THR A 277 -12.94 -7.83 -14.11
CA THR A 277 -12.28 -8.27 -15.36
C THR A 277 -11.91 -9.75 -15.36
N PHE A 278 -12.01 -10.43 -14.22
CA PHE A 278 -11.50 -11.79 -14.04
C PHE A 278 -12.31 -12.59 -13.03
N GLN A 279 -12.51 -13.88 -13.33
CA GLN A 279 -13.13 -14.85 -12.44
C GLN A 279 -12.41 -16.20 -12.55
N LEU A 280 -12.35 -16.95 -11.45
CA LEU A 280 -11.99 -18.37 -11.51
C LEU A 280 -13.16 -19.20 -12.05
N LYS A 281 -12.87 -20.42 -12.52
CA LYS A 281 -13.85 -21.31 -13.18
C LYS A 281 -15.15 -21.53 -12.40
N ALA A 282 -15.09 -21.62 -11.07
CA ALA A 282 -16.23 -21.86 -10.18
C ALA A 282 -16.77 -20.58 -9.51
N GLU A 283 -16.32 -19.41 -9.95
CA GLU A 283 -16.72 -18.10 -9.43
C GLU A 283 -17.49 -17.32 -10.50
N ARG A 284 -18.21 -16.27 -10.08
CA ARG A 284 -18.97 -15.38 -10.96
C ARG A 284 -18.48 -13.94 -10.78
N SER A 285 -18.74 -13.07 -11.75
CA SER A 285 -18.54 -11.63 -11.57
C SER A 285 -19.61 -11.03 -10.63
N TYR A 286 -19.63 -9.71 -10.47
CA TYR A 286 -20.65 -9.01 -9.69
C TYR A 286 -22.06 -9.27 -10.24
N HIS A 287 -23.04 -9.42 -9.34
CA HIS A 287 -24.39 -9.85 -9.68
C HIS A 287 -25.09 -8.94 -10.70
N ILE A 288 -24.85 -7.63 -10.64
CA ILE A 288 -25.48 -6.64 -11.51
C ILE A 288 -25.34 -6.95 -13.00
N PHE A 289 -24.21 -7.49 -13.45
CA PHE A 289 -24.01 -7.81 -14.87
C PHE A 289 -25.05 -8.82 -15.37
N TYR A 290 -25.32 -9.83 -14.57
CA TYR A 290 -26.24 -10.90 -14.93
C TYR A 290 -27.70 -10.55 -14.63
N GLN A 291 -27.95 -9.75 -13.59
CA GLN A 291 -29.25 -9.13 -13.36
C GLN A 291 -29.70 -8.34 -14.60
N ILE A 292 -28.84 -7.49 -15.15
CA ILE A 292 -29.12 -6.73 -16.38
C ILE A 292 -29.37 -7.69 -17.55
N MET A 293 -28.50 -8.68 -17.77
CA MET A 293 -28.63 -9.64 -18.88
C MET A 293 -29.78 -10.65 -18.72
N SER A 294 -30.44 -10.70 -17.56
CA SER A 294 -31.60 -11.57 -17.29
C SER A 294 -32.81 -11.27 -18.18
N ASN A 295 -32.81 -10.11 -18.85
CA ASN A 295 -33.86 -9.63 -19.73
C ASN A 295 -35.21 -9.36 -19.04
N LYS A 296 -35.22 -9.20 -17.70
CA LYS A 296 -36.43 -8.80 -16.97
C LYS A 296 -36.88 -7.38 -17.34
N LYS A 297 -35.94 -6.51 -17.71
CA LYS A 297 -36.19 -5.18 -18.30
C LYS A 297 -35.54 -5.09 -19.68
N PRO A 298 -36.26 -5.46 -20.76
CA PRO A 298 -35.70 -5.47 -22.12
C PRO A 298 -35.17 -4.10 -22.58
N ASP A 299 -35.79 -3.01 -22.13
CA ASP A 299 -35.33 -1.64 -22.41
C ASP A 299 -33.86 -1.40 -22.00
N LEU A 300 -33.37 -2.09 -20.96
CA LEU A 300 -31.97 -2.00 -20.56
C LEU A 300 -31.05 -2.70 -21.58
N ILE A 301 -31.48 -3.81 -22.18
CA ILE A 301 -30.68 -4.52 -23.18
C ILE A 301 -30.45 -3.62 -24.41
N GLU A 302 -31.52 -2.98 -24.89
CA GLU A 302 -31.47 -2.03 -26.00
C GLU A 302 -30.66 -0.77 -25.65
N MET A 303 -30.92 -0.17 -24.49
CA MET A 303 -30.23 1.05 -24.04
C MET A 303 -28.71 0.84 -23.90
N LEU A 304 -28.30 -0.34 -23.42
CA LEU A 304 -26.90 -0.67 -23.18
C LEU A 304 -26.20 -1.27 -24.40
N LEU A 305 -26.93 -1.48 -25.50
CA LEU A 305 -26.44 -2.09 -26.73
C LEU A 305 -25.83 -3.47 -26.47
N ILE A 306 -26.44 -4.25 -25.58
CA ILE A 306 -25.97 -5.57 -25.18
C ILE A 306 -26.86 -6.70 -25.69
N THR A 307 -26.40 -7.94 -25.55
CA THR A 307 -27.17 -9.16 -25.73
C THR A 307 -27.50 -9.77 -24.36
N THR A 308 -28.36 -10.79 -24.36
CA THR A 308 -28.70 -11.57 -23.17
C THR A 308 -27.76 -12.74 -22.92
N ASN A 309 -26.79 -12.99 -23.83
CA ASN A 309 -25.84 -14.09 -23.71
C ASN A 309 -24.55 -13.61 -23.04
N PRO A 310 -24.25 -14.03 -21.80
CA PRO A 310 -23.06 -13.56 -21.09
C PRO A 310 -21.74 -13.95 -21.76
N TYR A 311 -21.71 -15.03 -22.56
CA TYR A 311 -20.53 -15.44 -23.32
C TYR A 311 -20.12 -14.45 -24.41
N ASP A 312 -20.99 -13.51 -24.77
CA ASP A 312 -20.65 -12.43 -25.69
C ASP A 312 -19.72 -11.40 -25.02
N TYR A 313 -19.52 -11.47 -23.70
CA TYR A 313 -18.74 -10.50 -22.90
C TYR A 313 -17.61 -11.18 -22.12
N ALA A 314 -16.37 -10.99 -22.59
CA ALA A 314 -15.20 -11.71 -22.04
C ALA A 314 -14.93 -11.43 -20.55
N PHE A 315 -15.28 -10.24 -20.05
CA PHE A 315 -15.04 -9.87 -18.65
C PHE A 315 -16.00 -10.54 -17.65
N VAL A 316 -17.11 -11.13 -18.09
CA VAL A 316 -18.15 -11.68 -17.20
C VAL A 316 -18.45 -13.16 -17.47
N SER A 317 -17.67 -13.81 -18.33
CA SER A 317 -17.94 -15.19 -18.79
C SER A 317 -16.78 -16.18 -18.63
N GLN A 318 -15.78 -15.84 -17.82
CA GLN A 318 -14.62 -16.74 -17.57
C GLN A 318 -14.94 -17.86 -16.57
N GLY A 319 -15.97 -17.64 -15.73
CA GLY A 319 -16.41 -18.59 -14.71
C GLY A 319 -17.87 -18.98 -14.89
N GLU A 320 -18.57 -19.11 -13.77
CA GLU A 320 -19.97 -19.51 -13.71
C GLU A 320 -20.89 -18.36 -14.13
N ILE A 321 -21.92 -18.70 -14.91
CA ILE A 321 -22.88 -17.73 -15.43
C ILE A 321 -24.15 -17.70 -14.59
N THR A 322 -24.62 -18.86 -14.14
CA THR A 322 -25.87 -19.01 -13.38
C THR A 322 -25.58 -19.52 -11.97
N VAL A 323 -26.47 -19.20 -11.04
CA VAL A 323 -26.36 -19.61 -9.64
C VAL A 323 -27.72 -20.16 -9.20
N PRO A 324 -27.83 -21.46 -8.88
CA PRO A 324 -29.14 -22.07 -8.61
C PRO A 324 -29.93 -21.44 -7.46
N SER A 325 -29.25 -20.79 -6.53
CA SER A 325 -29.83 -20.16 -5.35
C SER A 325 -30.25 -18.69 -5.56
N ILE A 326 -30.00 -18.10 -6.74
CA ILE A 326 -30.25 -16.68 -7.04
C ILE A 326 -31.11 -16.57 -8.29
N ASP A 327 -32.21 -15.81 -8.20
CA ASP A 327 -33.00 -15.40 -9.35
C ASP A 327 -32.61 -13.99 -9.79
N ASP A 328 -31.77 -13.89 -10.83
CA ASP A 328 -31.28 -12.61 -11.35
C ASP A 328 -32.42 -11.69 -11.86
N GLN A 329 -33.59 -12.22 -12.22
CA GLN A 329 -34.73 -11.41 -12.67
C GLN A 329 -35.40 -10.69 -11.48
N GLU A 330 -35.66 -11.41 -10.39
CA GLU A 330 -36.24 -10.82 -9.19
C GLU A 330 -35.26 -9.84 -8.54
N GLU A 331 -33.97 -10.20 -8.50
CA GLU A 331 -32.91 -9.36 -7.94
C GLU A 331 -32.70 -8.07 -8.75
N LEU A 332 -32.89 -8.08 -10.08
CA LEU A 332 -32.87 -6.85 -10.88
C LEU A 332 -33.99 -5.89 -10.44
N MET A 333 -35.19 -6.41 -10.21
CA MET A 333 -36.32 -5.59 -9.76
C MET A 333 -36.10 -5.03 -8.36
N ALA A 334 -35.54 -5.82 -7.45
CA ALA A 334 -35.16 -5.36 -6.11
C ALA A 334 -34.10 -4.25 -6.16
N THR A 335 -33.09 -4.41 -7.03
CA THR A 335 -32.02 -3.42 -7.25
C THR A 335 -32.57 -2.13 -7.84
N ASP A 336 -33.43 -2.21 -8.85
CA ASP A 336 -34.01 -1.03 -9.48
C ASP A 336 -34.96 -0.27 -8.53
N SER A 337 -35.77 -1.01 -7.78
CA SER A 337 -36.64 -0.43 -6.74
C SER A 337 -35.82 0.24 -5.63
N ALA A 338 -34.69 -0.34 -5.26
CA ALA A 338 -33.77 0.26 -4.29
C ALA A 338 -33.21 1.60 -4.79
N ILE A 339 -32.83 1.70 -6.07
CA ILE A 339 -32.36 2.95 -6.69
C ILE A 339 -33.45 4.05 -6.58
N GLU A 340 -34.70 3.70 -6.83
CA GLU A 340 -35.83 4.63 -6.71
C GLU A 340 -36.09 5.05 -5.26
N ILE A 341 -36.14 4.10 -4.31
CA ILE A 341 -36.36 4.36 -2.88
C ILE A 341 -35.29 5.29 -2.30
N LEU A 342 -34.03 5.07 -2.69
CA LEU A 342 -32.89 5.86 -2.25
C LEU A 342 -32.84 7.26 -2.89
N GLY A 343 -33.79 7.60 -3.76
CA GLY A 343 -33.94 8.94 -4.32
C GLY A 343 -32.89 9.29 -5.36
N PHE A 344 -32.37 8.30 -6.10
CA PHE A 344 -31.62 8.57 -7.32
C PHE A 344 -32.58 9.10 -8.40
N THR A 345 -32.13 10.10 -9.15
CA THR A 345 -32.88 10.62 -10.29
C THR A 345 -32.90 9.61 -11.43
N SER A 346 -33.84 9.77 -12.37
CA SER A 346 -33.91 8.91 -13.56
C SER A 346 -32.63 8.96 -14.39
N ASP A 347 -31.99 10.14 -14.49
CA ASP A 347 -30.73 10.32 -15.21
C ASP A 347 -29.56 9.63 -14.52
N GLU A 348 -29.49 9.71 -13.18
CA GLU A 348 -28.51 8.99 -12.38
C GLU A 348 -28.68 7.47 -12.53
N ARG A 349 -29.91 6.97 -12.46
CA ARG A 349 -30.23 5.55 -12.68
C ARG A 349 -29.75 5.08 -14.04
N VAL A 350 -30.10 5.81 -15.10
CA VAL A 350 -29.68 5.49 -16.47
C VAL A 350 -28.15 5.51 -16.58
N SER A 351 -27.50 6.49 -15.96
CA SER A 351 -26.03 6.61 -15.98
C SER A 351 -25.34 5.43 -15.30
N ILE A 352 -25.86 4.94 -14.16
CA ILE A 352 -25.35 3.74 -13.47
C ILE A 352 -25.38 2.53 -14.42
N TYR A 353 -26.52 2.29 -15.07
CA TYR A 353 -26.64 1.18 -16.02
C TYR A 353 -25.72 1.37 -17.23
N LYS A 354 -25.67 2.57 -17.82
CA LYS A 354 -24.79 2.88 -18.97
C LYS A 354 -23.32 2.63 -18.68
N LEU A 355 -22.83 3.08 -17.53
CA LEU A 355 -21.45 2.82 -17.09
C LEU A 355 -21.19 1.32 -16.89
N THR A 356 -22.16 0.60 -16.32
CA THR A 356 -22.08 -0.86 -16.14
C THR A 356 -22.03 -1.60 -17.48
N GLY A 357 -22.86 -1.19 -18.45
CA GLY A 357 -22.84 -1.72 -19.82
C GLY A 357 -21.53 -1.44 -20.55
N ALA A 358 -20.99 -0.22 -20.40
CA ALA A 358 -19.72 0.15 -21.02
C ALA A 358 -18.54 -0.69 -20.49
N VAL A 359 -18.55 -1.05 -19.20
CA VAL A 359 -17.57 -1.97 -18.60
C VAL A 359 -17.59 -3.35 -19.27
N MET A 360 -18.77 -3.86 -19.63
CA MET A 360 -18.87 -5.13 -20.37
C MET A 360 -18.29 -5.00 -21.79
N HIS A 361 -18.59 -3.89 -22.49
CA HIS A 361 -18.04 -3.63 -23.84
C HIS A 361 -16.52 -3.48 -23.84
N TYR A 362 -15.91 -2.90 -22.79
CA TYR A 362 -14.45 -2.82 -22.69
C TYR A 362 -13.76 -4.19 -22.81
N GLY A 363 -14.35 -5.25 -22.25
CA GLY A 363 -13.80 -6.61 -22.35
C GLY A 363 -13.74 -7.18 -23.76
N ASN A 364 -14.50 -6.59 -24.70
CA ASN A 364 -14.64 -7.09 -26.06
C ASN A 364 -13.85 -6.26 -27.09
N MET A 365 -13.18 -5.18 -26.67
CA MET A 365 -12.33 -4.40 -27.58
C MET A 365 -11.20 -5.27 -28.13
N LYS A 366 -10.94 -5.17 -29.42
CA LYS A 366 -9.89 -5.95 -30.09
C LYS A 366 -8.80 -5.02 -30.60
N PHE A 367 -7.57 -5.46 -30.43
CA PHE A 367 -6.38 -4.75 -30.87
C PHE A 367 -5.45 -5.73 -31.56
N LYS A 368 -4.75 -5.25 -32.58
CA LYS A 368 -3.75 -6.03 -33.31
C LYS A 368 -2.43 -5.28 -33.36
N GLN A 369 -1.37 -6.02 -33.64
CA GLN A 369 -0.07 -5.42 -33.86
C GLN A 369 -0.04 -4.74 -35.24
N LYS A 370 0.40 -3.49 -35.28
CA LYS A 370 0.57 -2.74 -36.51
C LYS A 370 1.66 -3.37 -37.38
N GLN A 371 1.45 -3.40 -38.71
CA GLN A 371 2.42 -4.01 -39.61
C GLN A 371 3.78 -3.28 -39.54
N ARG A 372 4.85 -4.03 -39.27
CA ARG A 372 6.25 -3.55 -39.17
C ARG A 372 6.59 -2.71 -37.92
N GLU A 373 5.67 -2.61 -36.96
CA GLU A 373 5.90 -1.94 -35.67
C GLU A 373 5.46 -2.86 -34.51
N GLU A 374 5.98 -2.66 -33.30
CA GLU A 374 5.52 -3.39 -32.10
C GLU A 374 4.28 -2.76 -31.44
N GLN A 375 3.81 -1.64 -32.01
CA GLN A 375 2.69 -0.86 -31.47
C GLN A 375 1.34 -1.49 -31.81
N ALA A 376 0.37 -1.27 -30.93
CA ALA A 376 -1.01 -1.69 -31.11
C ALA A 376 -1.79 -0.71 -32.00
N GLU A 377 -2.68 -1.26 -32.82
CA GLU A 377 -3.75 -0.53 -33.48
C GLU A 377 -5.11 -1.19 -33.22
N PRO A 378 -6.22 -0.42 -33.22
CA PRO A 378 -7.56 -0.99 -33.06
C PRO A 378 -7.88 -1.99 -34.17
N ASP A 379 -8.45 -3.13 -33.81
CA ASP A 379 -8.93 -4.15 -34.74
C ASP A 379 -10.46 -4.09 -34.87
N GLY A 380 -10.91 -2.95 -35.38
CA GLY A 380 -12.33 -2.58 -35.47
C GLY A 380 -12.74 -1.51 -34.46
N THR A 381 -13.82 -0.79 -34.76
CA THR A 381 -14.31 0.33 -33.92
C THR A 381 -15.65 0.04 -33.27
N GLU A 382 -16.42 -0.93 -33.76
CA GLU A 382 -17.83 -1.14 -33.35
C GLU A 382 -18.02 -1.22 -31.83
N VAL A 383 -17.20 -2.02 -31.14
CA VAL A 383 -17.26 -2.18 -29.69
C VAL A 383 -16.84 -0.90 -28.97
N ALA A 384 -15.86 -0.18 -29.51
CA ALA A 384 -15.42 1.10 -28.96
C ALA A 384 -16.48 2.19 -29.16
N ASP A 385 -17.19 2.17 -30.29
CA ASP A 385 -18.29 3.08 -30.59
C ASP A 385 -19.43 2.87 -29.58
N LYS A 386 -19.78 1.61 -29.28
CA LYS A 386 -20.75 1.26 -28.23
C LYS A 386 -20.30 1.75 -26.85
N ALA A 387 -19.07 1.42 -26.43
CA ALA A 387 -18.54 1.82 -25.13
C ALA A 387 -18.44 3.36 -24.97
N ALA A 388 -18.04 4.06 -26.03
CA ALA A 388 -17.92 5.50 -26.06
C ALA A 388 -19.30 6.19 -26.05
N TYR A 389 -20.27 5.67 -26.81
CA TYR A 389 -21.65 6.17 -26.81
C TYR A 389 -22.28 6.13 -25.42
N LEU A 390 -22.12 5.02 -24.69
CA LEU A 390 -22.68 4.88 -23.32
C LEU A 390 -22.07 5.87 -22.32
N GLN A 391 -20.84 6.34 -22.57
CA GLN A 391 -20.13 7.28 -21.70
C GLN A 391 -20.13 8.72 -22.25
N ASN A 392 -20.82 8.98 -23.36
CA ASN A 392 -20.78 10.25 -24.08
C ASN A 392 -19.35 10.69 -24.43
N LEU A 393 -18.51 9.76 -24.89
CA LEU A 393 -17.14 10.00 -25.33
C LEU A 393 -17.02 9.91 -26.86
N ASN A 394 -15.94 10.48 -27.40
CA ASN A 394 -15.56 10.25 -28.79
C ASN A 394 -14.76 8.93 -28.89
N SER A 395 -15.22 8.01 -29.75
CA SER A 395 -14.62 6.69 -29.94
C SER A 395 -13.18 6.76 -30.48
N ALA A 396 -12.91 7.66 -31.43
CA ALA A 396 -11.58 7.82 -32.00
C ALA A 396 -10.58 8.34 -30.97
N ASP A 397 -10.99 9.29 -30.13
CA ASP A 397 -10.16 9.80 -29.03
C ASP A 397 -9.90 8.74 -27.96
N LEU A 398 -10.91 7.92 -27.62
CA LEU A 398 -10.78 6.81 -26.69
C LEU A 398 -9.74 5.79 -27.20
N LEU A 399 -9.89 5.34 -28.45
CA LEU A 399 -8.96 4.38 -29.07
C LEU A 399 -7.54 4.97 -29.18
N LYS A 400 -7.43 6.24 -29.57
CA LYS A 400 -6.15 6.95 -29.64
C LYS A 400 -5.50 7.06 -28.26
N ALA A 401 -6.23 7.41 -27.21
CA ALA A 401 -5.70 7.52 -25.86
C ALA A 401 -5.24 6.16 -25.31
N LEU A 402 -5.93 5.07 -25.67
CA LEU A 402 -5.54 3.71 -25.30
C LEU A 402 -4.27 3.25 -26.02
N CYS A 403 -4.16 3.42 -27.34
CA CYS A 403 -2.97 2.98 -28.08
C CYS A 403 -1.77 3.94 -27.95
N TYR A 404 -2.05 5.24 -27.80
CA TYR A 404 -1.07 6.33 -27.80
C TYR A 404 -1.30 7.31 -26.64
N PRO A 405 -1.18 6.88 -25.38
CA PRO A 405 -1.33 7.76 -24.22
C PRO A 405 -0.31 8.90 -24.25
N ARG A 406 -0.76 10.08 -23.81
CA ARG A 406 0.10 11.22 -23.51
C ARG A 406 0.60 11.08 -22.08
N VAL A 407 1.90 10.81 -21.92
CA VAL A 407 2.54 10.59 -20.62
C VAL A 407 3.40 11.80 -20.28
N LYS A 408 3.31 12.26 -19.02
CA LYS A 408 4.19 13.32 -18.52
C LYS A 408 5.54 12.72 -18.14
N VAL A 409 6.61 13.20 -18.77
CA VAL A 409 8.00 12.81 -18.49
C VAL A 409 8.75 14.08 -18.09
N GLY A 410 9.09 14.21 -16.81
CA GLY A 410 9.59 15.48 -16.25
C GLY A 410 8.54 16.59 -16.38
N ASN A 411 8.87 17.65 -17.12
CA ASN A 411 7.99 18.80 -17.36
C ASN A 411 7.26 18.76 -18.72
N GLU A 412 7.52 17.77 -19.56
CA GLU A 412 6.95 17.68 -20.92
C GLU A 412 5.96 16.52 -21.05
N TYR A 413 5.06 16.64 -22.03
CA TYR A 413 4.13 15.56 -22.40
C TYR A 413 4.57 14.91 -23.69
N VAL A 414 4.85 13.60 -23.62
CA VAL A 414 5.25 12.80 -24.77
C VAL A 414 4.17 11.77 -25.08
N THR A 415 3.84 11.61 -26.36
CA THR A 415 2.95 10.55 -26.82
C THR A 415 3.74 9.26 -26.92
N LYS A 416 3.32 8.24 -26.17
CA LYS A 416 3.98 6.92 -26.14
C LYS A 416 3.08 5.88 -26.78
N GLY A 417 3.57 5.16 -27.79
CA GLY A 417 2.87 3.99 -28.33
C GLY A 417 2.92 2.80 -27.36
N GLN A 418 1.82 2.06 -27.27
CA GLN A 418 1.70 0.84 -26.44
C GLN A 418 1.70 -0.43 -27.29
N THR A 419 2.18 -1.54 -26.72
CA THR A 419 2.02 -2.87 -27.34
C THR A 419 0.59 -3.41 -27.12
N VAL A 420 0.19 -4.43 -27.88
CA VAL A 420 -1.16 -5.02 -27.79
C VAL A 420 -1.50 -5.44 -26.36
N GLN A 421 -0.58 -6.12 -25.68
CA GLN A 421 -0.78 -6.55 -24.29
C GLN A 421 -0.91 -5.37 -23.33
N GLN A 422 -0.13 -4.29 -23.53
CA GLN A 422 -0.21 -3.09 -22.70
C GLN A 422 -1.57 -2.41 -22.86
N VAL A 423 -2.10 -2.33 -24.09
CA VAL A 423 -3.44 -1.79 -24.34
C VAL A 423 -4.52 -2.63 -23.66
N TYR A 424 -4.48 -3.96 -23.75
CA TYR A 424 -5.43 -4.83 -23.04
C TYR A 424 -5.38 -4.63 -21.52
N ASN A 425 -4.17 -4.50 -20.95
CA ASN A 425 -4.01 -4.20 -19.53
C ASN A 425 -4.59 -2.81 -19.17
N ALA A 426 -4.39 -1.81 -20.03
CA ALA A 426 -4.94 -0.45 -19.85
C ALA A 426 -6.47 -0.43 -19.92
N VAL A 427 -7.08 -1.17 -20.87
CA VAL A 427 -8.54 -1.33 -20.97
C VAL A 427 -9.09 -2.00 -19.71
N GLY A 428 -8.45 -3.07 -19.24
CA GLY A 428 -8.83 -3.71 -17.97
C GLY A 428 -8.68 -2.78 -16.76
N ALA A 429 -7.64 -1.94 -16.72
CA ALA A 429 -7.45 -0.94 -15.66
C ALA A 429 -8.53 0.15 -15.71
N LEU A 430 -8.91 0.61 -16.92
CA LEU A 430 -9.98 1.58 -17.12
C LEU A 430 -11.33 1.02 -16.66
N ALA A 431 -11.67 -0.20 -17.04
CA ALA A 431 -12.90 -0.88 -16.60
C ALA A 431 -12.98 -0.97 -15.07
N LYS A 432 -11.88 -1.36 -14.42
CA LYS A 432 -11.76 -1.39 -12.95
C LYS A 432 -11.94 0.00 -12.32
N ALA A 433 -11.32 1.02 -12.92
CA ALA A 433 -11.38 2.39 -12.42
C ALA A 433 -12.79 2.97 -12.52
N VAL A 434 -13.47 2.80 -13.66
CA VAL A 434 -14.85 3.24 -13.87
C VAL A 434 -15.78 2.56 -12.87
N TYR A 435 -15.68 1.24 -12.74
CA TYR A 435 -16.54 0.48 -11.81
C TYR A 435 -16.33 0.88 -10.34
N ASP A 436 -15.07 1.02 -9.91
CA ASP A 436 -14.71 1.43 -8.55
C ASP A 436 -15.21 2.85 -8.22
N LYS A 437 -15.00 3.81 -9.14
CA LYS A 437 -15.46 5.19 -8.96
C LYS A 437 -16.98 5.30 -8.98
N MET A 438 -17.65 4.55 -9.84
CA MET A 438 -19.12 4.44 -9.86
C MET A 438 -19.64 3.89 -8.53
N PHE A 439 -19.04 2.81 -8.00
CA PHE A 439 -19.43 2.23 -6.72
C PHE A 439 -19.27 3.22 -5.55
N LEU A 440 -18.12 3.90 -5.46
CA LEU A 440 -17.87 4.92 -4.44
C LEU A 440 -18.82 6.12 -4.58
N TRP A 441 -19.12 6.53 -5.82
CA TRP A 441 -20.08 7.60 -6.08
C TRP A 441 -21.49 7.21 -5.64
N MET A 442 -21.94 5.98 -5.93
CA MET A 442 -23.24 5.49 -5.45
C MET A 442 -23.32 5.53 -3.92
N VAL A 443 -22.27 5.09 -3.21
CA VAL A 443 -22.21 5.16 -1.74
C VAL A 443 -22.26 6.61 -1.25
N THR A 444 -21.54 7.51 -1.90
CA THR A 444 -21.58 8.94 -1.59
C THR A 444 -22.99 9.51 -1.77
N ARG A 445 -23.67 9.11 -2.86
CA ARG A 445 -25.03 9.54 -3.17
C ARG A 445 -26.05 8.99 -2.18
N ILE A 446 -25.91 7.73 -1.76
CA ILE A 446 -26.71 7.12 -0.69
C ILE A 446 -26.54 7.92 0.62
N ASN A 447 -25.31 8.25 1.00
CA ASN A 447 -25.04 9.00 2.23
C ASN A 447 -25.64 10.41 2.22
N GLN A 448 -25.61 11.11 1.08
CA GLN A 448 -26.26 12.43 0.96
C GLN A 448 -27.76 12.36 1.22
N GLN A 449 -28.37 11.21 0.98
CA GLN A 449 -29.80 10.99 1.15
C GLN A 449 -30.13 10.50 2.56
N LEU A 450 -29.29 9.64 3.15
CA LEU A 450 -29.43 9.19 4.54
C LEU A 450 -29.09 10.28 5.58
N ASP A 451 -28.42 11.35 5.18
CA ASP A 451 -28.15 12.53 6.03
C ASP A 451 -29.42 13.39 6.17
N THR A 452 -30.24 13.08 7.16
CA THR A 452 -31.37 13.96 7.51
C THR A 452 -30.83 15.15 8.30
N LYS A 453 -31.07 16.37 7.78
CA LYS A 453 -30.61 17.61 8.39
C LYS A 453 -31.26 17.82 9.78
N GLN A 454 -30.65 17.31 10.85
CA GLN A 454 -30.91 17.81 12.20
C GLN A 454 -30.03 19.06 12.45
N PRO A 455 -30.62 20.26 12.62
CA PRO A 455 -29.90 21.53 12.51
C PRO A 455 -28.86 21.80 13.61
N LYS A 456 -28.89 21.11 14.75
CA LYS A 456 -27.94 21.36 15.85
C LYS A 456 -26.71 20.45 15.80
N ALA A 457 -26.89 19.13 15.64
CA ALA A 457 -25.76 18.20 15.51
C ALA A 457 -25.02 18.39 14.18
N ASN A 458 -25.72 18.69 13.07
CA ASN A 458 -25.05 18.98 11.80
C ASN A 458 -24.39 20.36 11.79
N SER A 459 -24.79 21.34 12.61
CA SER A 459 -24.03 22.59 12.77
C SER A 459 -22.70 22.33 13.47
N GLU A 460 -22.71 21.52 14.52
CA GLU A 460 -21.50 21.15 15.25
C GLU A 460 -20.64 20.22 14.39
N VAL A 461 -21.20 19.18 13.76
CA VAL A 461 -20.48 18.28 12.84
C VAL A 461 -20.04 19.01 11.58
N ALA A 462 -20.78 19.99 11.04
CA ALA A 462 -20.29 20.81 9.93
C ALA A 462 -19.22 21.79 10.40
N GLN A 463 -19.32 22.39 11.58
CA GLN A 463 -18.22 23.18 12.15
C GLN A 463 -16.98 22.32 12.39
N TRP A 464 -17.14 21.10 12.93
CA TRP A 464 -16.07 20.15 13.11
C TRP A 464 -15.56 19.65 11.76
N ARG A 465 -16.40 19.34 10.78
CA ARG A 465 -15.99 18.95 9.41
C ARG A 465 -15.28 20.10 8.71
N THR A 466 -15.77 21.32 8.76
CA THR A 466 -15.09 22.49 8.18
C THR A 466 -13.80 22.78 8.93
N LYS A 467 -13.75 22.64 10.25
CA LYS A 467 -12.52 22.77 11.04
C LYS A 467 -11.53 21.65 10.73
N TYR A 468 -11.98 20.40 10.61
CA TYR A 468 -11.16 19.25 10.26
C TYR A 468 -10.80 19.24 8.77
N GLU A 469 -11.64 19.76 7.87
CA GLU A 469 -11.31 19.95 6.45
C GLU A 469 -10.33 21.09 6.32
N THR A 470 -10.46 22.18 7.07
CA THR A 470 -9.46 23.26 7.08
C THR A 470 -8.16 22.76 7.68
N ASP A 471 -8.19 22.08 8.83
CA ASP A 471 -7.01 21.49 9.47
C ASP A 471 -6.42 20.34 8.64
N ALA A 472 -7.23 19.56 7.93
CA ALA A 472 -6.76 18.48 7.04
C ALA A 472 -6.25 19.05 5.72
N ILE A 473 -6.85 20.10 5.16
CA ILE A 473 -6.33 20.80 3.98
C ILE A 473 -5.00 21.45 4.37
N GLN A 474 -4.93 22.13 5.51
CA GLN A 474 -3.70 22.74 6.01
C GLN A 474 -2.63 21.69 6.30
N ARG A 475 -2.99 20.56 6.94
CA ARG A 475 -2.08 19.42 7.10
C ARG A 475 -1.71 18.76 5.78
N THR A 476 -2.60 18.73 4.79
CA THR A 476 -2.35 18.15 3.47
C THR A 476 -1.44 19.06 2.65
N GLU A 477 -1.59 20.39 2.78
CA GLU A 477 -0.67 21.38 2.23
C GLU A 477 0.70 21.27 2.90
N GLU A 478 0.77 21.13 4.23
CA GLU A 478 2.00 20.85 4.97
C GLU A 478 2.61 19.50 4.55
N LEU A 479 1.79 18.47 4.30
CA LEU A 479 2.24 17.16 3.84
C LEU A 479 2.69 17.18 2.38
N GLU A 480 2.03 17.92 1.50
CA GLU A 480 2.42 18.13 0.11
C GLU A 480 3.72 18.95 0.06
N GLU A 481 3.88 19.96 0.92
CA GLU A 481 5.12 20.72 1.02
C GLU A 481 6.25 19.86 1.61
N ALA A 482 5.98 19.05 2.63
CA ALA A 482 6.95 18.10 3.19
C ALA A 482 7.31 17.01 2.18
N LYS A 483 6.33 16.50 1.42
CA LYS A 483 6.52 15.53 0.34
C LYS A 483 7.32 16.13 -0.81
N LYS A 484 7.08 17.40 -1.16
CA LYS A 484 7.88 18.13 -2.16
C LYS A 484 9.32 18.32 -1.68
N LYS A 485 9.53 18.66 -0.41
CA LYS A 485 10.86 18.74 0.22
C LYS A 485 11.56 17.39 0.27
N LEU A 486 10.83 16.32 0.59
CA LEU A 486 11.37 14.95 0.61
C LEU A 486 11.66 14.43 -0.79
N ALA A 487 10.81 14.72 -1.78
CA ALA A 487 11.04 14.38 -3.17
C ALA A 487 12.26 15.12 -3.73
N GLN A 488 12.43 16.40 -3.39
CA GLN A 488 13.65 17.14 -3.74
C GLN A 488 14.88 16.53 -3.08
N ARG A 489 14.83 16.23 -1.78
CA ARG A 489 15.95 15.55 -1.08
C ARG A 489 16.26 14.18 -1.63
N LEU A 490 15.23 13.44 -2.07
CA LEU A 490 15.39 12.14 -2.70
C LEU A 490 16.08 12.29 -4.06
N GLN A 491 15.65 13.26 -4.87
CA GLN A 491 16.31 13.56 -6.15
C GLN A 491 17.77 13.99 -5.93
N ASP A 492 18.04 14.90 -5.00
CA ASP A 492 19.41 15.32 -4.68
C ASP A 492 20.27 14.14 -4.19
N ALA A 493 19.69 13.22 -3.42
CA ALA A 493 20.35 12.01 -2.94
C ALA A 493 20.58 10.99 -4.08
N GLU A 494 19.63 10.82 -5.00
CA GLU A 494 19.76 9.98 -6.19
C GLU A 494 20.87 10.50 -7.12
N GLU A 495 20.90 11.82 -7.37
CA GLU A 495 21.98 12.47 -8.12
C GLU A 495 23.35 12.28 -7.44
N HIS A 496 23.39 12.37 -6.11
CA HIS A 496 24.60 12.07 -5.34
C HIS A 496 25.01 10.60 -5.45
N VAL A 497 24.07 9.66 -5.40
CA VAL A 497 24.34 8.22 -5.57
C VAL A 497 24.84 7.93 -6.98
N GLU A 498 24.25 8.54 -8.02
CA GLU A 498 24.75 8.40 -9.39
C GLU A 498 26.16 8.97 -9.54
N ALA A 499 26.45 10.14 -8.96
CA ALA A 499 27.78 10.73 -8.97
C ALA A 499 28.81 9.85 -8.24
N VAL A 500 28.44 9.27 -7.09
CA VAL A 500 29.30 8.32 -6.36
C VAL A 500 29.47 7.03 -7.13
N ASN A 501 28.42 6.48 -7.75
CA ASN A 501 28.51 5.27 -8.57
C ASN A 501 29.39 5.47 -9.80
N ALA A 502 29.29 6.62 -10.46
CA ALA A 502 30.18 6.99 -11.56
C ALA A 502 31.65 7.08 -11.10
N LYS A 503 31.88 7.64 -9.89
CA LYS A 503 33.20 7.70 -9.27
C LYS A 503 33.72 6.32 -8.88
N CYS A 504 32.88 5.45 -8.31
CA CYS A 504 33.21 4.07 -8.00
C CYS A 504 33.56 3.29 -9.28
N ALA A 505 32.78 3.42 -10.36
CA ALA A 505 33.08 2.79 -11.63
C ALA A 505 34.43 3.27 -12.22
N SER A 506 34.76 4.56 -12.07
CA SER A 506 36.08 5.09 -12.45
C SER A 506 37.21 4.55 -11.57
N LEU A 507 36.99 4.43 -10.26
CA LEU A 507 37.94 3.84 -9.33
C LEU A 507 38.12 2.33 -9.57
N GLU A 508 37.07 1.59 -9.93
CA GLU A 508 37.13 0.17 -10.28
C GLU A 508 38.02 -0.03 -11.52
N LYS A 509 37.84 0.81 -12.56
CA LYS A 509 38.72 0.83 -13.74
C LYS A 509 40.17 1.14 -13.37
N THR A 510 40.38 2.11 -12.46
CA THR A 510 41.72 2.48 -12.00
C THR A 510 42.37 1.36 -11.18
N LYS A 511 41.60 0.74 -10.29
CA LYS A 511 42.02 -0.43 -9.50
C LYS A 511 42.42 -1.56 -10.42
N GLN A 512 41.62 -1.88 -11.44
CA GLN A 512 41.94 -2.95 -12.38
C GLN A 512 43.19 -2.63 -13.21
N ARG A 513 43.37 -1.36 -13.61
CA ARG A 513 44.62 -0.93 -14.25
C ARG A 513 45.83 -1.10 -13.33
N LEU A 514 45.74 -0.61 -12.09
CA LEU A 514 46.80 -0.74 -11.09
C LEU A 514 47.09 -2.20 -10.74
N GLN A 515 46.07 -3.05 -10.71
CA GLN A 515 46.21 -4.47 -10.45
C GLN A 515 46.98 -5.16 -11.58
N ASN A 516 46.69 -4.83 -12.84
CA ASN A 516 47.48 -5.29 -13.98
C ASN A 516 48.92 -4.74 -13.92
N GLU A 517 49.12 -3.45 -13.58
CA GLU A 517 50.45 -2.86 -13.42
C GLU A 517 51.25 -3.56 -12.30
N VAL A 518 50.59 -3.96 -11.19
CA VAL A 518 51.21 -4.72 -10.11
C VAL A 518 51.58 -6.13 -10.56
N GLU A 519 50.72 -6.81 -11.32
CA GLU A 519 51.02 -8.13 -11.90
C GLU A 519 52.23 -8.05 -12.86
N ASP A 520 52.27 -7.04 -13.73
CA ASP A 520 53.41 -6.79 -14.62
C ASP A 520 54.70 -6.50 -13.84
N LEU A 521 54.63 -5.63 -12.82
CA LEU A 521 55.76 -5.33 -11.95
C LEU A 521 56.22 -6.54 -11.14
N MET A 522 55.31 -7.41 -10.71
CA MET A 522 55.67 -8.66 -10.04
C MET A 522 56.45 -9.59 -10.98
N ILE A 523 56.03 -9.71 -12.24
CA ILE A 523 56.76 -10.46 -13.27
C ILE A 523 58.15 -9.85 -13.48
N ASP A 524 58.26 -8.52 -13.57
CA ASP A 524 59.55 -7.83 -13.70
C ASP A 524 60.43 -8.00 -12.46
N VAL A 525 59.86 -8.00 -11.25
CA VAL A 525 60.58 -8.28 -10.01
C VAL A 525 61.10 -9.72 -9.99
N GLU A 526 60.30 -10.70 -10.40
CA GLU A 526 60.76 -12.09 -10.51
C GLU A 526 61.89 -12.22 -11.54
N ARG A 527 61.76 -11.56 -12.69
CA ARG A 527 62.77 -11.54 -13.75
C ARG A 527 64.06 -10.87 -13.31
N THR A 528 63.97 -9.72 -12.63
CA THR A 528 65.12 -8.99 -12.10
C THR A 528 65.76 -9.73 -10.94
N ASN A 529 65.00 -10.35 -10.05
CA ASN A 529 65.54 -11.22 -9.00
C ASN A 529 66.29 -12.42 -9.58
N ALA A 530 65.76 -13.06 -10.62
CA ALA A 530 66.46 -14.13 -11.33
C ALA A 530 67.76 -13.61 -11.98
N ALA A 531 67.74 -12.41 -12.57
CA ALA A 531 68.92 -11.77 -13.13
C ALA A 531 69.94 -11.37 -12.04
N CYS A 532 69.50 -10.83 -10.91
CA CYS A 532 70.33 -10.51 -9.75
C CYS A 532 70.97 -11.77 -9.18
N ALA A 533 70.23 -12.87 -9.03
CA ALA A 533 70.79 -14.14 -8.57
C ALA A 533 71.87 -14.67 -9.54
N ALA A 534 71.65 -14.52 -10.85
CA ALA A 534 72.66 -14.86 -11.86
C ALA A 534 73.87 -13.92 -11.82
N LEU A 535 73.66 -12.62 -11.62
CA LEU A 535 74.71 -11.63 -11.47
C LEU A 535 75.50 -11.82 -10.18
N ASP A 536 74.86 -12.11 -9.04
CA ASP A 536 75.52 -12.45 -7.78
C ASP A 536 76.41 -13.67 -7.93
N LYS A 537 75.94 -14.68 -8.66
CA LYS A 537 76.77 -15.86 -8.97
C LYS A 537 77.99 -15.46 -9.81
N LYS A 538 77.85 -14.53 -10.76
CA LYS A 538 78.98 -13.98 -11.53
C LYS A 538 79.86 -13.05 -10.70
N GLN A 539 79.29 -12.23 -9.84
CA GLN A 539 79.98 -11.28 -8.97
C GLN A 539 80.84 -12.04 -7.98
N ARG A 540 80.33 -13.11 -7.35
CA ARG A 540 81.16 -13.99 -6.51
C ARG A 540 82.34 -14.59 -7.27
N ASN A 541 82.16 -14.94 -8.54
CA ASN A 541 83.27 -15.38 -9.38
C ASN A 541 84.25 -14.24 -9.71
N PHE A 542 83.76 -13.02 -10.00
CA PHE A 542 84.59 -11.84 -10.25
C PHE A 542 85.30 -11.35 -9.00
N ASP A 543 84.67 -11.36 -7.84
CA ASP A 543 85.27 -10.98 -6.55
C ASP A 543 86.39 -11.95 -6.21
N LYS A 544 86.21 -13.25 -6.48
CA LYS A 544 87.29 -14.24 -6.37
C LYS A 544 88.48 -13.85 -7.25
N ILE A 545 88.25 -13.44 -8.50
CA ILE A 545 89.30 -12.99 -9.44
C ILE A 545 89.88 -11.62 -9.05
N LEU A 546 89.07 -10.65 -8.63
CA LEU A 546 89.49 -9.31 -8.21
C LEU A 546 90.30 -9.35 -6.92
N ALA A 547 89.96 -10.25 -6.00
CA ALA A 547 90.80 -10.50 -4.82
C ALA A 547 92.18 -11.01 -5.25
N GLU A 548 92.24 -11.97 -6.18
CA GLU A 548 93.50 -12.44 -6.79
C GLU A 548 94.28 -11.30 -7.48
N TRP A 549 93.62 -10.29 -8.07
CA TRP A 549 94.27 -9.15 -8.78
C TRP A 549 94.59 -7.91 -7.93
N LYS A 550 93.76 -7.56 -6.94
CA LYS A 550 94.01 -6.43 -6.02
C LYS A 550 95.26 -6.69 -5.20
N GLN A 551 95.41 -7.92 -4.72
CA GLN A 551 96.64 -8.37 -4.08
C GLN A 551 97.86 -8.05 -4.96
N LYS A 552 97.73 -8.26 -6.28
CA LYS A 552 98.75 -7.97 -7.28
C LYS A 552 98.95 -6.46 -7.59
N CYS A 553 97.98 -5.58 -7.29
CA CYS A 553 97.97 -4.16 -7.68
C CYS A 553 98.39 -3.21 -6.54
N GLU A 554 98.03 -3.54 -5.30
CA GLU A 554 98.59 -2.87 -4.12
C GLU A 554 100.11 -3.06 -4.05
N GLU A 555 100.58 -4.24 -4.45
CA GLU A 555 102.00 -4.53 -4.69
C GLU A 555 102.65 -3.55 -5.70
N THR A 556 101.90 -2.84 -6.56
CA THR A 556 102.46 -1.93 -7.61
C THR A 556 102.17 -0.42 -7.41
N HIS A 557 101.02 0.03 -6.88
CA HIS A 557 100.72 1.48 -6.73
C HIS A 557 101.56 2.19 -5.66
N ALA A 558 101.93 1.46 -4.60
CA ALA A 558 102.86 1.97 -3.60
C ALA A 558 104.18 2.45 -4.24
N GLU A 559 104.52 1.93 -5.41
CA GLU A 559 105.67 2.36 -6.20
C GLU A 559 105.45 3.73 -6.93
N LEU A 560 104.21 4.21 -7.18
CA LEU A 560 103.91 5.41 -8.01
C LEU A 560 103.67 6.72 -7.24
N GLU A 561 102.90 6.75 -6.13
CA GLU A 561 102.54 8.01 -5.45
C GLU A 561 103.75 8.82 -4.99
N ALA A 562 104.80 8.10 -4.62
CA ALA A 562 106.11 8.66 -4.33
C ALA A 562 106.59 9.62 -5.45
N SER A 563 106.21 9.39 -6.71
CA SER A 563 106.62 10.18 -7.88
C SER A 563 105.81 11.46 -8.15
N GLN A 564 104.52 11.57 -7.78
CA GLN A 564 103.66 12.69 -8.26
C GLN A 564 103.58 13.92 -7.35
N LYS A 565 103.75 13.75 -6.03
CA LYS A 565 103.76 14.87 -5.09
C LYS A 565 104.78 15.94 -5.50
N GLU A 566 105.85 15.48 -6.14
CA GLU A 566 106.90 16.25 -6.78
C GLU A 566 106.36 17.25 -7.84
N SER A 567 105.34 16.89 -8.62
CA SER A 567 104.87 17.69 -9.77
C SER A 567 104.01 18.90 -9.40
N ARG A 568 103.15 18.83 -8.37
CA ARG A 568 102.13 19.88 -8.11
C ARG A 568 102.66 21.14 -7.47
N SER A 569 103.72 21.01 -6.69
CA SER A 569 104.46 22.15 -6.22
C SER A 569 104.74 23.14 -7.35
N LEU A 570 104.94 22.65 -8.59
CA LEU A 570 105.28 23.45 -9.75
C LEU A 570 104.12 24.30 -10.31
N SER A 571 102.86 23.97 -10.06
CA SER A 571 101.72 24.56 -10.81
C SER A 571 101.04 25.73 -10.10
N THR A 572 101.06 25.77 -8.76
CA THR A 572 100.56 26.92 -7.98
C THR A 572 101.25 28.22 -8.38
N GLU A 573 102.49 28.10 -8.84
CA GLU A 573 103.26 29.20 -9.38
C GLU A 573 102.60 29.80 -10.63
N LEU A 574 101.91 29.01 -11.46
CA LEU A 574 101.40 29.42 -12.76
C LEU A 574 100.14 30.30 -12.67
N PHE A 575 99.29 30.14 -11.65
CA PHE A 575 98.04 30.91 -11.52
C PHE A 575 98.28 32.36 -11.11
N LYS A 576 99.24 32.55 -10.22
CA LYS A 576 99.67 33.90 -9.83
C LYS A 576 99.99 34.76 -11.05
N ILE A 577 100.54 34.14 -12.10
CA ILE A 577 100.92 34.84 -13.34
C ILE A 577 99.70 35.35 -14.12
N LYS A 578 98.57 34.63 -14.08
CA LYS A 578 97.43 34.93 -14.95
C LYS A 578 96.58 36.10 -14.48
N ASN A 579 96.36 36.25 -13.17
CA ASN A 579 95.60 37.39 -12.61
C ASN A 579 96.21 38.75 -12.97
N ALA A 580 97.53 38.81 -13.06
CA ALA A 580 98.23 40.03 -13.46
C ALA A 580 97.88 40.47 -14.90
N TYR A 581 97.43 39.54 -15.76
CA TYR A 581 97.14 39.83 -17.16
C TYR A 581 95.84 40.62 -17.34
N GLU A 582 94.80 40.39 -16.53
CA GLU A 582 93.50 41.05 -16.66
C GLU A 582 93.54 42.54 -16.27
N GLU A 583 94.32 42.90 -15.25
CA GLU A 583 94.47 44.31 -14.82
C GLU A 583 95.01 45.23 -15.92
N SER A 584 95.84 44.72 -16.83
CA SER A 584 96.41 45.52 -17.92
C SER A 584 95.38 45.89 -18.99
N LEU A 585 94.29 45.12 -19.12
CA LEU A 585 93.30 45.30 -20.18
C LEU A 585 92.38 46.50 -19.92
N ASP A 586 92.00 46.75 -18.67
CA ASP A 586 91.10 47.85 -18.27
C ASP A 586 91.71 49.25 -18.49
N GLN A 587 93.02 49.39 -18.33
CA GLN A 587 93.71 50.68 -18.53
C GLN A 587 93.60 51.19 -19.98
N LEU A 588 93.47 50.28 -20.95
CA LEU A 588 93.43 50.63 -22.36
C LEU A 588 92.13 51.36 -22.75
N GLU A 589 91.01 51.04 -22.12
CA GLU A 589 89.71 51.64 -22.46
C GLU A 589 89.61 53.10 -22.01
N THR A 590 90.28 53.45 -20.91
CA THR A 590 90.22 54.79 -20.32
C THR A 590 90.79 55.86 -21.27
N LEU A 591 91.90 55.54 -21.93
CA LEU A 591 92.61 56.45 -22.85
C LEU A 591 91.78 56.85 -24.09
N LYS A 592 90.87 55.99 -24.55
CA LYS A 592 90.06 56.29 -25.75
C LYS A 592 89.04 57.41 -25.53
N ARG A 593 88.60 57.65 -24.29
CA ARG A 593 87.51 58.58 -23.97
C ARG A 593 87.97 60.04 -23.91
N GLU A 594 89.17 60.28 -23.38
CA GLU A 594 89.75 61.64 -23.25
C GLU A 594 89.94 62.33 -24.61
N ASN A 595 90.31 61.57 -25.63
CA ASN A 595 90.57 62.08 -26.97
C ASN A 595 89.34 62.77 -27.62
N LYS A 596 88.13 62.39 -27.19
CA LYS A 596 86.87 62.91 -27.75
C LYS A 596 86.45 64.26 -27.15
N ASN A 597 86.83 64.54 -25.91
CA ASN A 597 86.45 65.77 -25.21
C ASN A 597 87.26 66.99 -25.69
N LEU A 598 88.54 66.80 -26.05
CA LEU A 598 89.42 67.88 -26.51
C LEU A 598 88.97 68.51 -27.84
N GLN A 599 88.23 67.79 -28.69
CA GLN A 599 87.76 68.32 -29.98
C GLN A 599 86.63 69.36 -29.83
N GLN A 600 85.85 69.32 -28.75
CA GLN A 600 84.68 70.19 -28.57
C GLN A 600 85.05 71.56 -27.96
N GLU A 601 86.04 71.58 -27.07
CA GLU A 601 86.49 72.77 -26.34
C GLU A 601 87.08 73.87 -27.24
N ILE A 602 87.57 73.51 -28.44
CA ILE A 602 88.25 74.45 -29.33
C ILE A 602 87.30 75.50 -29.94
N SER A 603 86.01 75.20 -30.16
CA SER A 603 85.16 76.10 -30.94
C SER A 603 84.32 77.07 -30.10
N ASP A 604 83.96 76.68 -28.86
CA ASP A 604 83.18 77.49 -27.91
C ASP A 604 83.87 78.83 -27.55
N LEU A 605 85.19 78.92 -27.71
CA LEU A 605 85.95 80.17 -27.45
C LEU A 605 85.70 81.27 -28.48
N THR A 606 85.13 80.96 -29.66
CA THR A 606 84.95 81.94 -30.75
C THR A 606 83.77 82.90 -30.52
N GLU A 607 82.78 82.52 -29.70
CA GLU A 607 81.53 83.27 -29.48
C GLU A 607 81.55 84.30 -28.32
N GLN A 608 82.49 84.20 -27.36
CA GLN A 608 82.41 84.95 -26.08
C GLN A 608 82.79 86.45 -26.11
N ILE A 609 83.33 87.02 -27.19
CA ILE A 609 83.94 88.37 -27.09
C ILE A 609 82.99 89.55 -27.38
N ALA A 610 81.91 89.43 -28.15
CA ALA A 610 81.23 90.62 -28.68
C ALA A 610 80.06 91.19 -27.85
N GLU A 611 79.39 90.40 -27.01
CA GLU A 611 78.14 90.84 -26.33
C GLU A 611 78.33 91.87 -25.18
N GLY A 612 79.57 92.14 -24.77
CA GLY A 612 79.91 93.02 -23.64
C GLY A 612 79.48 94.51 -23.74
N GLY A 613 79.20 95.05 -24.93
CA GLY A 613 78.95 96.49 -25.11
C GLY A 613 77.58 97.01 -24.63
N LYS A 614 76.56 96.15 -24.55
CA LYS A 614 75.18 96.50 -24.13
C LYS A 614 75.10 97.02 -22.67
N ARG A 615 76.19 96.90 -21.90
CA ARG A 615 76.28 97.12 -20.44
C ARG A 615 76.26 98.57 -19.96
N ILE A 616 76.59 99.56 -20.77
CA ILE A 616 76.81 100.93 -20.24
C ILE A 616 75.49 101.71 -20.07
N HIS A 617 74.43 101.37 -20.81
CA HIS A 617 73.26 102.25 -20.96
C HIS A 617 72.28 102.29 -19.77
N LYS A 618 72.24 101.31 -18.86
CA LYS A 618 71.03 101.14 -18.03
C LYS A 618 71.17 101.34 -16.52
N LYS A 619 72.34 101.16 -15.90
CA LYS A 619 72.33 100.80 -14.45
C LYS A 619 73.09 101.62 -13.42
N LYS A 620 73.83 102.68 -13.74
CA LYS A 620 74.21 103.67 -12.69
C LYS A 620 73.25 104.88 -12.63
N LYS A 621 72.28 104.94 -13.56
CA LYS A 621 70.97 105.62 -13.41
C LYS A 621 70.31 105.04 -12.17
N LYS A 622 69.84 105.89 -11.26
CA LYS A 622 69.37 105.54 -9.91
C LYS A 622 70.59 105.23 -9.01
N LYS A 623 71.37 106.25 -8.67
CA LYS A 623 70.91 107.48 -7.99
C LYS A 623 70.11 107.07 -6.75
N LYS A 624 70.56 107.58 -5.61
CA LYS A 624 69.70 108.24 -4.61
C LYS A 624 68.75 107.33 -3.82
N LYS A 625 69.07 107.10 -2.55
CA LYS A 625 68.59 107.93 -1.41
C LYS A 625 69.11 107.35 -0.08
N LYS A 626 69.65 108.26 0.74
CA LYS A 626 70.14 108.14 2.15
C LYS A 626 71.54 107.53 2.33
N LYS A 627 72.40 108.05 3.21
CA LYS A 627 72.65 109.42 3.68
C LYS A 627 74.08 109.45 4.21
#